data_AF-M7YHS7-F1
#
_entry.id   AF-M7YHS7-F1
#
_cell.length_a   1.000
_cell.length_b   1.000
_cell.length_c   1.000
_cell.angle_alpha   90.00
_cell.angle_beta   90.00
_cell.angle_gamma   90.00
#
_symmetry.space_group_name_H-M   'P 1'
#
loop_
_entity.id
_entity.type
_entity.pdbx_description
1 polymer ?
#
loop_
_entity_poly.entity_id
_entity_poly.type
_entity_poly.pdbx_seq_one_letter_code
_entity_poly.pdbx_strand_id
1 'polypeptide(L)'
;MESEENQLCLEQGKKMESTAGASNPSYTWDSVWNLVCPAKIKIFMWRALQSAIPCRSILANKHLKINPSYPACNQGPDDIRHMLFACKLAIDVWKMLGLELVIKQALKVDKAVRGLIANYTISYSPKAHVYSDAWLKPKYGYVKLNVDAGFDSDTLAATFGAVIRDHRGKFITAANEKMDLCFDSFAAEAIAVRFGLNFANTVGCSKIEVNSDSMKVEKKFIKKGKKMDDENGAHAHREIEVEPILTNHDTERPLQSIAAAAATGPAAGYAMLRLRECVVSRLLFSPSTSPICSLRRLLSATASPHISPNPSSFAIEEYLVGTCGLTRPQALKASTKLSHLKSPTKPDAVLTFLAGLGLSGADVAAVVGKDPRLLCAKVDQTLALKVVGLTGLGLSRPDIARLVSLAPECLRSRNIVSKLRYYQPLFGSFHSFLRLLKRSSHLVSSDLDKLVKPNVAFLRDCGLGACDIANLCIAVPRMLTTNPERIGAMVACAERLGVPRGAGMLRQALQAVAFLSEEKIASKVEYLKNTFRWSDAQVRVAVCGAPFVLRKSKESLKRRSEFLFSEVGLEPVYVAHRPIILCLSLDGRVRPRYYVLKFLKENGLVDRELSFHTAVMMTEKVFVEKLICPHKEAAPHLAEDYAAACKGEVPTNFRFT
;
A
#
# COMPACT_ATOMS: atom_id res chain seq x y z
N MET A 1 15.82 7.06 -57.92
CA MET A 1 14.44 6.71 -57.51
C MET A 1 14.34 6.41 -56.02
N GLU A 2 15.15 5.53 -55.42
CA GLU A 2 15.07 5.25 -53.96
C GLU A 2 15.52 6.40 -53.04
N SER A 3 16.28 7.38 -53.53
CA SER A 3 16.70 8.54 -52.72
C SER A 3 15.64 9.64 -52.66
N GLU A 4 14.83 9.80 -53.71
CA GLU A 4 13.76 10.82 -53.77
C GLU A 4 12.48 10.37 -53.04
N GLU A 5 12.14 9.08 -53.07
CA GLU A 5 11.02 8.52 -52.27
C GLU A 5 11.28 8.63 -50.76
N ASN A 6 12.52 8.41 -50.32
CA ASN A 6 12.88 8.55 -48.91
C ASN A 6 12.80 10.00 -48.42
N GLN A 7 13.09 10.97 -49.31
CA GLN A 7 13.03 12.39 -48.97
C GLN A 7 11.58 12.91 -48.96
N LEU A 8 10.73 12.42 -49.87
CA LEU A 8 9.28 12.70 -49.86
C LEU A 8 8.58 12.10 -48.63
N CYS A 9 8.99 10.92 -48.16
CA CYS A 9 8.49 10.31 -46.92
C CYS A 9 8.92 11.10 -45.67
N LEU A 10 10.14 11.66 -45.64
CA LEU A 10 10.63 12.48 -44.53
C LEU A 10 9.91 13.84 -44.46
N GLU A 11 9.60 14.46 -45.60
CA GLU A 11 8.84 15.71 -45.64
C GLU A 11 7.35 15.52 -45.32
N GLN A 12 6.74 14.43 -45.78
CA GLN A 12 5.37 14.06 -45.37
C GLN A 12 5.28 13.69 -43.88
N GLY A 13 6.33 13.07 -43.32
CA GLY A 13 6.44 12.81 -41.88
C GLY A 13 6.48 14.08 -41.04
N LYS A 14 7.26 15.09 -41.46
CA LYS A 14 7.33 16.39 -40.76
C LYS A 14 6.05 17.23 -40.91
N LYS A 15 5.34 17.10 -42.04
CA LYS A 15 4.04 17.78 -42.26
C LYS A 15 2.89 17.16 -41.44
N MET A 16 3.01 15.90 -41.01
CA MET A 16 2.03 15.21 -40.16
C MET A 16 2.27 15.42 -38.65
N GLU A 17 3.51 15.73 -38.22
CA GLU A 17 3.80 16.10 -36.82
C GLU A 17 3.12 17.42 -36.41
N SER A 18 2.87 18.33 -37.35
CA SER A 18 2.20 19.61 -37.05
C SER A 18 0.66 19.52 -36.96
N THR A 19 0.04 18.36 -37.21
CA THR A 19 -1.42 18.21 -37.21
C THR A 19 -1.97 17.05 -36.35
N ALA A 20 -1.13 16.25 -35.70
CA ALA A 20 -1.58 15.14 -34.85
C ALA A 20 -1.41 15.44 -33.35
N GLY A 21 -2.23 16.37 -32.85
CA GLY A 21 -2.51 16.44 -31.42
C GLY A 21 -3.15 15.14 -30.93
N ALA A 22 -2.54 14.54 -29.90
CA ALA A 22 -3.12 13.59 -28.94
C ALA A 22 -4.16 12.57 -29.49
N SER A 23 -3.70 11.39 -29.95
CA SER A 23 -4.55 10.19 -29.88
C SER A 23 -4.23 9.42 -28.59
N ASN A 24 -5.24 9.35 -27.72
CA ASN A 24 -5.15 8.86 -26.36
C ASN A 24 -5.04 7.31 -26.36
N PRO A 25 -4.07 6.68 -25.66
CA PRO A 25 -3.96 5.23 -25.55
C PRO A 25 -5.13 4.55 -24.81
N SER A 26 -6.09 5.31 -24.25
CA SER A 26 -7.28 4.76 -23.61
C SER A 26 -8.27 4.13 -24.60
N TYR A 27 -8.38 4.70 -25.82
CA TYR A 27 -9.40 4.29 -26.81
C TYR A 27 -9.18 2.87 -27.36
N THR A 28 -7.93 2.41 -27.41
CA THR A 28 -7.55 1.08 -27.91
C THR A 28 -7.85 -0.02 -26.90
N TRP A 29 -7.69 0.23 -25.61
CA TRP A 29 -7.94 -0.78 -24.57
C TRP A 29 -9.42 -0.95 -24.28
N ASP A 30 -10.19 0.14 -24.25
CA ASP A 30 -11.65 0.06 -24.09
C ASP A 30 -12.27 -0.80 -25.20
N SER A 31 -11.76 -0.67 -26.43
CA SER A 31 -12.20 -1.49 -27.57
C SER A 31 -11.88 -2.98 -27.39
N VAL A 32 -10.69 -3.33 -26.90
CA VAL A 32 -10.29 -4.74 -26.67
C VAL A 32 -11.07 -5.38 -25.51
N TRP A 33 -11.27 -4.64 -24.42
CA TRP A 33 -11.93 -5.17 -23.23
C TRP A 33 -13.46 -5.26 -23.38
N ASN A 34 -14.05 -4.44 -24.26
CA ASN A 34 -15.49 -4.49 -24.58
C ASN A 34 -15.87 -5.54 -25.65
N LEU A 35 -14.92 -6.29 -26.22
CA LEU A 35 -15.23 -7.38 -27.16
C LEU A 35 -16.11 -8.44 -26.50
N VAL A 36 -17.11 -8.96 -27.22
CA VAL A 36 -17.95 -10.07 -26.75
C VAL A 36 -17.23 -11.39 -27.08
N CYS A 37 -16.21 -11.72 -26.29
CA CYS A 37 -15.46 -12.97 -26.43
C CYS A 37 -14.89 -13.45 -25.07
N PRO A 38 -14.51 -14.74 -24.95
CA PRO A 38 -13.91 -15.26 -23.72
C PRO A 38 -12.69 -14.45 -23.25
N ALA A 39 -12.55 -14.26 -21.94
CA ALA A 39 -11.46 -13.46 -21.35
C ALA A 39 -10.05 -13.89 -21.80
N LYS A 40 -9.84 -15.20 -22.03
CA LYS A 40 -8.59 -15.73 -22.58
C LYS A 40 -8.20 -15.12 -23.93
N ILE A 41 -9.18 -14.81 -24.79
CA ILE A 41 -8.97 -14.18 -26.10
C ILE A 41 -8.61 -12.70 -25.92
N LYS A 42 -9.29 -11.99 -25.00
CA LYS A 42 -8.96 -10.59 -24.68
C LYS A 42 -7.55 -10.43 -24.12
N ILE A 43 -7.16 -11.32 -23.19
CA ILE A 43 -5.81 -11.36 -22.61
C ILE A 43 -4.78 -11.68 -23.69
N PHE A 44 -5.09 -12.63 -24.58
CA PHE A 44 -4.22 -12.95 -25.73
C PHE A 44 -4.05 -11.74 -26.66
N MET A 45 -5.13 -11.05 -27.05
CA MET A 45 -5.08 -9.83 -27.88
C MET A 45 -4.29 -8.71 -27.20
N TRP A 46 -4.50 -8.51 -25.90
CA TRP A 46 -3.74 -7.54 -25.11
C TRP A 46 -2.24 -7.87 -25.11
N ARG A 47 -1.87 -9.14 -24.85
CA ARG A 47 -0.47 -9.60 -24.91
C ARG A 47 0.11 -9.45 -26.32
N ALA A 48 -0.68 -9.72 -27.36
CA ALA A 48 -0.26 -9.60 -28.74
C ALA A 48 0.05 -8.14 -29.13
N LEU A 49 -0.84 -7.21 -28.78
CA LEU A 49 -0.69 -5.78 -29.05
C LEU A 49 0.46 -5.14 -28.25
N GLN A 50 0.80 -5.72 -27.10
CA GLN A 50 1.94 -5.32 -26.27
C GLN A 50 3.26 -6.00 -26.68
N SER A 51 3.27 -6.82 -27.73
CA SER A 51 4.44 -7.66 -28.10
C SER A 51 4.97 -8.53 -26.95
N ALA A 52 4.07 -8.96 -26.06
CA ALA A 52 4.39 -9.71 -24.85
C ALA A 52 4.19 -11.24 -25.02
N ILE A 53 3.90 -11.71 -26.24
CA ILE A 53 3.85 -13.14 -26.57
C ILE A 53 5.29 -13.63 -26.80
N PRO A 54 5.75 -14.71 -26.14
CA PRO A 54 7.11 -15.21 -26.26
C PRO A 54 7.32 -15.98 -27.57
N CYS A 55 7.41 -15.24 -28.66
CA CYS A 55 7.74 -15.70 -30.00
C CYS A 55 9.26 -15.95 -30.15
N ARG A 56 9.71 -16.96 -30.91
CA ARG A 56 11.16 -17.24 -31.06
C ARG A 56 11.92 -16.09 -31.70
N SER A 57 11.30 -15.29 -32.57
CA SER A 57 11.95 -14.07 -33.09
C SER A 57 12.16 -13.02 -31.99
N ILE A 58 11.22 -12.86 -31.06
CA ILE A 58 11.34 -11.96 -29.89
C ILE A 58 12.40 -12.47 -28.92
N LEU A 59 12.48 -13.78 -28.74
CA LEU A 59 13.49 -14.44 -27.91
C LEU A 59 14.89 -14.40 -28.55
N ALA A 60 14.99 -14.53 -29.88
CA ALA A 60 16.23 -14.35 -30.64
C ALA A 60 16.72 -12.90 -30.60
N ASN A 61 15.80 -11.92 -30.66
CA ASN A 61 16.09 -10.51 -30.45
C ASN A 61 16.60 -10.21 -29.02
N LYS A 62 16.37 -11.13 -28.07
CA LYS A 62 16.94 -11.11 -26.71
C LYS A 62 18.20 -11.98 -26.58
N HIS A 63 18.89 -12.25 -27.68
CA HIS A 63 20.17 -12.97 -27.76
C HIS A 63 20.15 -14.43 -27.29
N LEU A 64 18.98 -15.07 -27.24
CA LEU A 64 18.89 -16.52 -27.05
C LEU A 64 19.35 -17.21 -28.34
N LYS A 65 20.27 -18.18 -28.25
CA LYS A 65 20.71 -19.01 -29.39
C LYS A 65 19.61 -19.99 -29.79
N ILE A 66 18.56 -19.48 -30.41
CA ILE A 66 17.43 -20.24 -30.93
C ILE A 66 17.20 -19.85 -32.39
N ASN A 67 16.76 -20.82 -33.21
CA ASN A 67 16.37 -20.52 -34.58
C ASN A 67 15.10 -19.62 -34.56
N PRO A 68 15.16 -18.40 -35.12
CA PRO A 68 14.03 -17.48 -35.12
C PRO A 68 12.91 -17.86 -36.09
N SER A 69 13.07 -18.92 -36.89
CA SER A 69 12.06 -19.37 -37.84
C SER A 69 10.81 -19.94 -37.16
N TYR A 70 9.65 -19.68 -37.78
CA TYR A 70 8.37 -20.18 -37.29
C TYR A 70 8.30 -21.72 -37.40
N PRO A 71 8.08 -22.46 -36.30
CA PRO A 71 8.23 -23.92 -36.29
C PRO A 71 7.25 -24.68 -37.19
N ALA A 72 6.08 -24.10 -37.46
CA ALA A 72 5.02 -24.81 -38.19
C ALA A 72 5.22 -24.78 -39.71
N CYS A 73 5.86 -23.74 -40.27
CA CYS A 73 6.12 -23.64 -41.70
C CYS A 73 7.63 -23.63 -42.05
N ASN A 74 8.51 -23.43 -41.06
CA ASN A 74 9.95 -23.21 -41.24
C ASN A 74 10.30 -22.11 -42.25
N GLN A 75 9.36 -21.21 -42.52
CA GLN A 75 9.49 -20.09 -43.45
C GLN A 75 9.17 -18.80 -42.69
N GLY A 76 9.96 -17.75 -42.88
CA GLY A 76 9.75 -16.48 -42.18
C GLY A 76 10.02 -16.50 -40.67
N PRO A 77 9.97 -15.32 -40.01
CA PRO A 77 10.23 -15.18 -38.59
C PRO A 77 9.05 -15.71 -37.75
N ASP A 78 9.34 -16.36 -36.63
CA ASP A 78 8.37 -16.72 -35.59
C ASP A 78 7.98 -15.46 -34.84
N ASP A 79 7.16 -14.60 -35.44
CA ASP A 79 6.56 -13.42 -34.82
C ASP A 79 5.03 -13.47 -34.90
N ILE A 80 4.35 -12.60 -34.16
CA ILE A 80 2.88 -12.56 -34.10
C ILE A 80 2.29 -12.28 -35.49
N ARG A 81 2.96 -11.46 -36.30
CA ARG A 81 2.49 -11.09 -37.64
C ARG A 81 2.50 -12.31 -38.55
N HIS A 82 3.58 -13.08 -38.55
CA HIS A 82 3.73 -14.29 -39.33
C HIS A 82 2.81 -15.39 -38.81
N MET A 83 2.84 -15.68 -37.51
CA MET A 83 2.01 -16.70 -36.87
C MET A 83 0.51 -16.50 -37.14
N LEU A 84 0.01 -15.27 -37.02
CA LEU A 84 -1.42 -15.01 -37.10
C LEU A 84 -1.91 -14.58 -38.48
N PHE A 85 -1.07 -13.99 -39.34
CA PHE A 85 -1.56 -13.33 -40.56
C PHE A 85 -0.77 -13.65 -41.83
N ALA A 86 0.54 -13.88 -41.76
CA ALA A 86 1.37 -14.04 -42.97
C ALA A 86 1.84 -15.49 -43.24
N CYS A 87 1.72 -16.40 -42.28
CA CYS A 87 2.01 -17.82 -42.48
C CYS A 87 0.97 -18.44 -43.42
N LYS A 88 1.40 -19.30 -44.35
CA LYS A 88 0.51 -19.98 -45.29
C LYS A 88 -0.66 -20.70 -44.59
N LEU A 89 -0.38 -21.38 -43.47
CA LEU A 89 -1.40 -22.05 -42.65
C LEU A 89 -2.46 -21.06 -42.13
N ALA A 90 -2.03 -19.90 -41.64
CA ALA A 90 -2.93 -18.87 -41.15
C ALA A 90 -3.76 -18.27 -42.30
N ILE A 91 -3.13 -18.00 -43.44
CA ILE A 91 -3.81 -17.51 -44.66
C ILE A 91 -4.90 -18.50 -45.11
N ASP A 92 -4.59 -19.80 -45.12
CA ASP A 92 -5.54 -20.83 -45.52
C ASP A 92 -6.72 -20.92 -44.52
N VAL A 93 -6.48 -20.76 -43.22
CA VAL A 93 -7.54 -20.63 -42.21
C VAL A 93 -8.41 -19.40 -42.46
N TRP A 94 -7.82 -18.23 -42.72
CA TRP A 94 -8.59 -17.01 -43.00
C TRP A 94 -9.39 -17.11 -44.30
N LYS A 95 -8.87 -17.83 -45.31
CA LYS A 95 -9.60 -18.16 -46.54
C LYS A 95 -10.80 -19.06 -46.26
N MET A 96 -10.63 -20.13 -45.49
CA MET A 96 -11.71 -21.03 -45.10
C MET A 96 -12.80 -20.30 -44.31
N LEU A 97 -12.43 -19.28 -43.52
CA LEU A 97 -13.37 -18.44 -42.78
C LEU A 97 -13.96 -17.28 -43.59
N GLY A 98 -13.60 -17.11 -44.87
CA GLY A 98 -14.08 -16.01 -45.72
C GLY A 98 -13.53 -14.62 -45.34
N LEU A 99 -12.48 -14.54 -44.52
CA LEU A 99 -11.93 -13.30 -43.97
C LEU A 99 -10.67 -12.80 -44.71
N GLU A 100 -10.26 -13.46 -45.80
CA GLU A 100 -9.01 -13.16 -46.52
C GLU A 100 -8.89 -11.69 -46.93
N LEU A 101 -9.94 -11.09 -47.51
CA LEU A 101 -9.93 -9.70 -47.96
C LEU A 101 -9.81 -8.72 -46.78
N VAL A 102 -10.50 -8.99 -45.67
CA VAL A 102 -10.46 -8.17 -44.45
C VAL A 102 -9.05 -8.17 -43.85
N ILE A 103 -8.42 -9.34 -43.75
CA ILE A 103 -7.06 -9.47 -43.23
C ILE A 103 -6.04 -8.81 -44.17
N LYS A 104 -6.16 -8.99 -45.50
CA LYS A 104 -5.30 -8.31 -46.47
C LYS A 104 -5.43 -6.79 -46.43
N GLN A 105 -6.64 -6.27 -46.21
CA GLN A 105 -6.89 -4.83 -46.03
C GLN A 105 -6.28 -4.33 -44.72
N ALA A 106 -6.46 -5.07 -43.62
CA ALA A 106 -5.93 -4.72 -42.30
C ALA A 106 -4.40 -4.69 -42.27
N LEU A 107 -3.74 -5.61 -42.98
CA LEU A 107 -2.27 -5.61 -43.13
C LEU A 107 -1.73 -4.39 -43.91
N LYS A 108 -2.55 -3.73 -44.74
CA LYS A 108 -2.18 -2.50 -45.46
C LYS A 108 -2.34 -1.23 -44.63
N VAL A 109 -3.22 -1.23 -43.62
CA VAL A 109 -3.53 -0.05 -42.79
C VAL A 109 -2.71 -0.12 -41.50
N ASP A 110 -1.46 0.33 -41.60
CA ASP A 110 -0.44 0.09 -40.60
C ASP A 110 -0.49 1.06 -39.39
N LYS A 111 -1.53 0.93 -38.55
CA LYS A 111 -1.62 1.62 -37.24
C LYS A 111 -0.97 0.84 -36.10
N ALA A 112 -0.60 -0.42 -36.31
CA ALA A 112 0.14 -1.24 -35.34
C ALA A 112 1.66 -0.96 -35.36
N VAL A 113 2.20 -0.47 -36.49
CA VAL A 113 3.63 -0.13 -36.59
C VAL A 113 4.00 1.21 -35.96
N ARG A 114 3.06 2.13 -35.66
CA ARG A 114 3.39 3.32 -34.85
C ARG A 114 3.91 2.96 -33.46
N GLY A 115 3.38 1.90 -32.83
CA GLY A 115 3.87 1.41 -31.53
C GLY A 115 5.23 0.73 -31.62
N LEU A 116 5.49 0.01 -32.72
CA LEU A 116 6.77 -0.65 -32.99
C LEU A 116 7.86 0.35 -33.41
N ILE A 117 7.55 1.34 -34.25
CA ILE A 117 8.47 2.41 -34.66
C ILE A 117 8.74 3.36 -33.50
N ALA A 118 7.75 3.73 -32.67
CA ALA A 118 8.01 4.56 -31.49
C ALA A 118 8.99 3.87 -30.53
N ASN A 119 8.82 2.56 -30.29
CA ASN A 119 9.74 1.79 -29.46
C ASN A 119 11.12 1.57 -30.11
N TYR A 120 11.17 1.40 -31.45
CA TYR A 120 12.41 1.27 -32.21
C TYR A 120 13.21 2.59 -32.29
N THR A 121 12.54 3.73 -32.45
CA THR A 121 13.16 5.07 -32.47
C THR A 121 13.61 5.50 -31.07
N ILE A 122 12.90 5.08 -30.02
CA ILE A 122 13.35 5.24 -28.62
C ILE A 122 14.59 4.37 -28.34
N SER A 123 14.66 3.14 -28.89
CA SER A 123 15.81 2.25 -28.68
C SER A 123 17.05 2.63 -29.50
N TYR A 124 16.91 3.41 -30.57
CA TYR A 124 18.03 3.91 -31.40
C TYR A 124 18.39 5.39 -31.17
N SER A 125 17.79 6.05 -30.17
CA SER A 125 18.21 7.39 -29.75
C SER A 125 19.69 7.33 -29.28
N PRO A 126 20.57 8.28 -29.67
CA PRO A 126 21.96 8.35 -29.18
C PRO A 126 22.08 8.51 -27.65
N LYS A 127 20.96 8.65 -26.94
CA LYS A 127 20.85 8.73 -25.48
C LYS A 127 20.29 7.46 -24.83
N ALA A 128 20.02 6.39 -25.58
CA ALA A 128 19.54 5.12 -25.04
C ALA A 128 20.71 4.28 -24.52
N HIS A 129 20.68 3.92 -23.23
CA HIS A 129 21.64 3.00 -22.63
C HIS A 129 21.26 1.55 -22.95
N VAL A 130 22.18 0.83 -23.62
CA VAL A 130 22.12 -0.61 -23.86
C VAL A 130 22.43 -1.33 -22.54
N TYR A 131 21.49 -2.12 -22.00
CA TYR A 131 21.76 -3.06 -20.91
C TYR A 131 22.10 -4.43 -21.51
N SER A 132 23.32 -4.89 -21.25
CA SER A 132 23.91 -6.10 -21.82
C SER A 132 24.04 -7.22 -20.79
N ASP A 133 22.94 -7.76 -20.24
CA ASP A 133 23.04 -8.86 -19.27
C ASP A 133 22.26 -10.11 -19.75
N ALA A 134 22.97 -11.02 -20.42
CA ALA A 134 22.54 -12.41 -20.58
C ALA A 134 22.63 -13.13 -19.22
N TRP A 135 21.84 -14.19 -18.99
CA TRP A 135 21.91 -14.98 -17.75
C TRP A 135 23.36 -15.50 -17.54
N LEU A 136 24.01 -15.05 -16.47
CA LEU A 136 25.37 -15.46 -16.11
C LEU A 136 25.35 -16.68 -15.18
N LYS A 137 26.20 -17.65 -15.48
CA LYS A 137 26.50 -18.78 -14.57
C LYS A 137 27.12 -18.23 -13.28
N PRO A 138 26.85 -18.83 -12.11
CA PRO A 138 27.45 -18.37 -10.87
C PRO A 138 28.96 -18.68 -10.85
N LYS A 139 29.71 -17.98 -9.99
CA LYS A 139 31.17 -18.18 -9.87
C LYS A 139 31.52 -19.63 -9.51
N TYR A 140 32.73 -20.08 -9.87
CA TYR A 140 33.23 -21.40 -9.47
C TYR A 140 33.17 -21.55 -7.94
N GLY A 141 32.54 -22.63 -7.47
CA GLY A 141 32.28 -22.86 -6.04
C GLY A 141 31.00 -22.23 -5.48
N TYR A 142 30.22 -21.51 -6.28
CA TYR A 142 28.90 -20.99 -5.92
C TYR A 142 27.78 -21.75 -6.63
N VAL A 143 26.59 -21.75 -6.02
CA VAL A 143 25.35 -22.22 -6.63
C VAL A 143 24.41 -21.06 -6.90
N LYS A 144 23.66 -21.10 -8.00
CA LYS A 144 22.63 -20.10 -8.33
C LYS A 144 21.29 -20.58 -7.80
N LEU A 145 20.68 -19.81 -6.91
CA LEU A 145 19.32 -20.01 -6.42
C LEU A 145 18.37 -19.09 -7.19
N ASN A 146 17.54 -19.66 -8.06
CA ASN A 146 16.45 -18.98 -8.73
C ASN A 146 15.15 -19.20 -7.96
N VAL A 147 14.43 -18.13 -7.63
CA VAL A 147 13.12 -18.21 -6.95
C VAL A 147 12.05 -17.50 -7.75
N ASP A 148 10.82 -17.99 -7.63
CA ASP A 148 9.62 -17.41 -8.26
C ASP A 148 8.40 -17.61 -7.36
N ALA A 149 7.42 -16.72 -7.46
CA ALA A 149 6.19 -16.75 -6.67
C ALA A 149 4.94 -16.46 -7.52
N GLY A 150 3.96 -17.36 -7.46
CA GLY A 150 2.60 -17.10 -7.90
C GLY A 150 1.75 -16.57 -6.76
N PHE A 151 1.02 -15.47 -6.97
CA PHE A 151 0.04 -14.95 -6.02
C PHE A 151 -1.34 -14.86 -6.68
N ASP A 152 -2.34 -15.46 -6.02
CA ASP A 152 -3.74 -15.34 -6.38
C ASP A 152 -4.40 -14.31 -5.47
N SER A 153 -4.73 -13.15 -6.03
CA SER A 153 -5.41 -12.07 -5.31
C SER A 153 -6.83 -12.41 -4.87
N ASP A 154 -7.46 -13.42 -5.47
CA ASP A 154 -8.85 -13.79 -5.22
C ASP A 154 -8.98 -14.75 -4.04
N THR A 155 -8.04 -15.69 -3.92
CA THR A 155 -8.00 -16.66 -2.81
C THR A 155 -7.05 -16.25 -1.69
N LEU A 156 -6.22 -15.22 -1.93
CA LEU A 156 -5.06 -14.86 -1.11
C LEU A 156 -4.03 -15.99 -1.00
N ALA A 157 -4.10 -17.02 -1.84
CA ALA A 157 -3.11 -18.07 -1.85
C ALA A 157 -1.83 -17.60 -2.56
N ALA A 158 -0.69 -18.04 -2.05
CA ALA A 158 0.58 -17.94 -2.75
C ALA A 158 1.13 -19.34 -3.01
N THR A 159 1.83 -19.48 -4.12
CA THR A 159 2.67 -20.62 -4.47
C THR A 159 4.06 -20.08 -4.72
N PHE A 160 5.10 -20.80 -4.35
CA PHE A 160 6.47 -20.36 -4.59
C PHE A 160 7.39 -21.53 -4.82
N GLY A 161 8.44 -21.29 -5.60
CA GLY A 161 9.39 -22.30 -6.02
C GLY A 161 10.83 -21.81 -5.93
N ALA A 162 11.73 -22.76 -5.78
CA ALA A 162 13.17 -22.54 -5.76
C ALA A 162 13.87 -23.59 -6.64
N VAL A 163 14.84 -23.16 -7.45
CA VAL A 163 15.69 -24.02 -8.27
C VAL A 163 17.14 -23.67 -7.99
N ILE A 164 17.96 -24.67 -7.68
CA ILE A 164 19.39 -24.52 -7.41
C ILE A 164 20.20 -25.14 -8.56
N ARG A 165 21.20 -24.40 -9.05
CA ARG A 165 22.12 -24.86 -10.11
C ARG A 165 23.58 -24.67 -9.71
N ASP A 166 24.47 -25.54 -10.19
CA ASP A 166 25.91 -25.42 -9.97
C ASP A 166 26.56 -24.32 -10.83
N HIS A 167 27.86 -24.08 -10.61
CA HIS A 167 28.70 -23.16 -11.39
C HIS A 167 28.82 -23.48 -12.88
N ARG A 168 28.48 -24.70 -13.32
CA ARG A 168 28.43 -25.06 -14.74
C ARG A 168 27.07 -24.73 -15.36
N GLY A 169 26.09 -24.34 -14.54
CA GLY A 169 24.70 -24.11 -14.89
C GLY A 169 23.85 -25.38 -14.86
N LYS A 170 24.35 -26.49 -14.31
CA LYS A 170 23.65 -27.77 -14.21
C LYS A 170 22.69 -27.74 -13.03
N PHE A 171 21.51 -28.32 -13.22
CA PHE A 171 20.51 -28.50 -12.17
C PHE A 171 21.07 -29.35 -11.00
N ILE A 172 20.87 -28.88 -9.77
CA ILE A 172 21.16 -29.62 -8.54
C ILE A 172 19.85 -30.15 -7.96
N THR A 173 18.92 -29.25 -7.62
CA THR A 173 17.64 -29.61 -6.99
C THR A 173 16.62 -28.48 -7.12
N ALA A 174 15.34 -28.79 -6.87
CA ALA A 174 14.26 -27.81 -6.82
C ALA A 174 13.20 -28.21 -5.80
N ALA A 175 12.48 -27.22 -5.29
CA ALA A 175 11.35 -27.41 -4.39
C ALA A 175 10.26 -26.37 -4.67
N ASN A 176 9.03 -26.69 -4.29
CA ASN A 176 7.92 -25.75 -4.31
C ASN A 176 7.03 -25.96 -3.08
N GLU A 177 6.28 -24.93 -2.70
CA GLU A 177 5.33 -24.98 -1.60
C GLU A 177 4.18 -23.99 -1.85
N LYS A 178 3.10 -24.15 -1.08
CA LYS A 178 1.90 -23.32 -1.11
C LYS A 178 1.64 -22.71 0.26
N MET A 179 1.20 -21.46 0.28
CA MET A 179 0.71 -20.78 1.46
C MET A 179 -0.73 -20.32 1.21
N ASP A 180 -1.66 -20.72 2.09
CA ASP A 180 -3.08 -20.43 1.93
C ASP A 180 -3.46 -18.96 2.23
N LEU A 181 -2.56 -18.18 2.84
CA LEU A 181 -2.81 -16.79 3.19
C LEU A 181 -1.57 -15.92 3.02
N CYS A 182 -1.49 -15.22 1.89
CA CYS A 182 -0.52 -14.22 1.55
C CYS A 182 -1.22 -12.88 1.32
N PHE A 183 -0.69 -11.81 1.89
CA PHE A 183 -1.38 -10.52 1.90
C PHE A 183 -1.30 -9.78 0.57
N ASP A 184 -0.20 -9.95 -0.16
CA ASP A 184 0.02 -9.36 -1.47
C ASP A 184 1.11 -10.13 -2.23
N SER A 185 1.27 -9.80 -3.52
CA SER A 185 2.31 -10.38 -4.37
C SER A 185 3.72 -10.07 -3.86
N PHE A 186 3.97 -8.93 -3.21
CA PHE A 186 5.30 -8.62 -2.68
C PHE A 186 5.70 -9.56 -1.53
N ALA A 187 4.76 -9.88 -0.65
CA ALA A 187 4.95 -10.85 0.41
C ALA A 187 5.21 -12.25 -0.17
N ALA A 188 4.51 -12.64 -1.24
CA ALA A 188 4.72 -13.92 -1.91
C ALA A 188 6.17 -14.04 -2.44
N GLU A 189 6.67 -13.00 -3.10
CA GLU A 189 8.05 -12.94 -3.60
C GLU A 189 9.09 -12.99 -2.47
N ALA A 190 8.86 -12.26 -1.38
CA ALA A 190 9.76 -12.28 -0.22
C ALA A 190 9.76 -13.66 0.47
N ILE A 191 8.62 -14.32 0.51
CA ILE A 191 8.48 -15.69 1.02
C ILE A 191 9.23 -16.67 0.12
N ALA A 192 9.16 -16.52 -1.21
CA ALA A 192 9.90 -17.36 -2.15
C ALA A 192 11.42 -17.26 -1.94
N VAL A 193 11.96 -16.05 -1.74
CA VAL A 193 13.38 -15.86 -1.39
C VAL A 193 13.74 -16.55 -0.07
N ARG A 194 12.93 -16.37 0.98
CA ARG A 194 13.17 -17.01 2.28
C ARG A 194 13.12 -18.54 2.18
N PHE A 195 12.12 -19.07 1.48
CA PHE A 195 11.98 -20.49 1.22
C PHE A 195 13.19 -21.05 0.48
N GLY A 196 13.62 -20.39 -0.60
CA GLY A 196 14.78 -20.80 -1.38
C GLY A 196 16.09 -20.80 -0.57
N LEU A 197 16.30 -19.80 0.29
CA LEU A 197 17.49 -19.72 1.16
C LEU A 197 17.50 -20.84 2.20
N ASN A 198 16.37 -21.10 2.86
CA ASN A 198 16.24 -22.21 3.82
C ASN A 198 16.46 -23.55 3.12
N PHE A 199 15.88 -23.72 1.92
CA PHE A 199 16.05 -24.92 1.12
C PHE A 199 17.51 -25.15 0.73
N ALA A 200 18.22 -24.10 0.30
CA ALA A 200 19.64 -24.19 -0.02
C ALA A 200 20.49 -24.58 1.20
N ASN A 201 20.17 -24.06 2.39
CA ASN A 201 20.82 -24.45 3.63
C ASN A 201 20.60 -25.94 3.97
N THR A 202 19.37 -26.44 3.82
CA THR A 202 19.04 -27.87 4.03
C THR A 202 19.79 -28.79 3.08
N VAL A 203 20.04 -28.33 1.85
CA VAL A 203 20.80 -29.07 0.83
C VAL A 203 22.32 -28.96 1.06
N GLY A 204 22.77 -28.20 2.08
CA GLY A 204 24.18 -28.02 2.41
C GLY A 204 24.92 -27.04 1.49
N CYS A 205 24.19 -26.17 0.78
CA CYS A 205 24.79 -25.14 -0.06
C CYS A 205 25.21 -23.94 0.80
N SER A 206 26.52 -23.72 0.96
CA SER A 206 27.07 -22.62 1.76
C SER A 206 27.38 -21.36 0.95
N LYS A 207 27.57 -21.47 -0.37
CA LYS A 207 27.92 -20.35 -1.25
C LYS A 207 26.85 -20.16 -2.32
N ILE A 208 25.96 -19.19 -2.13
CA ILE A 208 24.73 -19.05 -2.93
C ILE A 208 24.63 -17.66 -3.56
N GLU A 209 24.34 -17.61 -4.86
CA GLU A 209 23.89 -16.41 -5.56
C GLU A 209 22.38 -16.46 -5.76
N VAL A 210 21.63 -15.51 -5.17
CA VAL A 210 20.17 -15.45 -5.29
C VAL A 210 19.76 -14.65 -6.51
N ASN A 211 18.75 -15.14 -7.25
CA ASN A 211 18.14 -14.46 -8.39
C ASN A 211 16.60 -14.50 -8.29
N SER A 212 15.98 -13.33 -8.33
CA SER A 212 14.52 -13.13 -8.27
C SER A 212 14.15 -12.05 -9.28
N ASP A 213 13.04 -12.21 -9.99
CA ASP A 213 12.56 -11.24 -10.99
C ASP A 213 11.75 -10.08 -10.36
N SER A 214 11.56 -10.10 -9.05
CA SER A 214 10.87 -9.03 -8.32
C SER A 214 11.81 -7.87 -7.99
N MET A 215 11.83 -6.86 -8.85
CA MET A 215 12.55 -5.59 -8.65
C MET A 215 12.32 -4.95 -7.26
N LYS A 216 11.15 -5.19 -6.64
CA LYS A 216 10.82 -4.64 -5.31
C LYS A 216 11.56 -5.38 -4.20
N VAL A 217 11.71 -6.70 -4.32
CA VAL A 217 12.44 -7.53 -3.35
C VAL A 217 13.93 -7.31 -3.49
N GLU A 218 14.44 -7.22 -4.72
CA GLU A 218 15.85 -6.90 -5.00
C GLU A 218 16.29 -5.58 -4.35
N LYS A 219 15.52 -4.50 -4.55
CA LYS A 219 15.84 -3.16 -4.02
C LYS A 219 15.85 -3.08 -2.49
N LYS A 220 15.16 -4.00 -1.80
CA LYS A 220 14.89 -3.93 -0.36
C LYS A 220 15.74 -4.89 0.47
N PHE A 221 16.01 -6.10 -0.04
CA PHE A 221 16.75 -7.14 0.70
C PHE A 221 18.24 -7.22 0.31
N ILE A 222 18.62 -6.83 -0.92
CA ILE A 222 20.00 -6.99 -1.44
C ILE A 222 20.91 -5.80 -1.05
N LYS A 223 20.38 -4.80 -0.30
CA LYS A 223 21.14 -3.57 0.02
C LYS A 223 22.23 -3.71 1.10
N LYS A 224 22.36 -4.86 1.79
CA LYS A 224 23.29 -5.04 2.91
C LYS A 224 24.62 -5.76 2.59
N GLY A 225 24.85 -6.26 1.37
CA GLY A 225 26.16 -6.75 0.92
C GLY A 225 27.11 -5.60 0.59
N LYS A 226 28.37 -5.66 1.07
CA LYS A 226 29.43 -4.65 0.86
C LYS A 226 29.64 -4.40 -0.64
N LYS A 227 29.70 -3.13 -1.06
CA LYS A 227 30.20 -2.75 -2.39
C LYS A 227 31.72 -2.93 -2.39
N MET A 228 32.24 -3.64 -3.37
CA MET A 228 33.64 -3.52 -3.79
C MET A 228 33.63 -2.70 -5.10
N ASP A 229 34.60 -1.81 -5.23
CA ASP A 229 34.63 -0.77 -6.25
C ASP A 229 34.98 -1.37 -7.63
N ASP A 230 34.05 -1.25 -8.57
CA ASP A 230 34.33 -1.33 -10.01
C ASP A 230 33.71 -0.09 -10.66
N GLU A 231 34.57 0.71 -11.27
CA GLU A 231 34.24 1.84 -12.12
C GLU A 231 33.59 1.32 -13.41
N ASN A 232 32.27 1.20 -13.41
CA ASN A 232 31.38 1.45 -14.55
C ASN A 232 29.94 1.25 -14.09
N GLY A 233 29.08 2.23 -14.37
CA GLY A 233 27.68 2.23 -13.93
C GLY A 233 26.86 1.13 -14.60
N ALA A 234 26.88 -0.06 -14.03
CA ALA A 234 26.03 -1.21 -14.39
C ALA A 234 25.22 -1.68 -13.17
N HIS A 235 24.11 -2.39 -13.42
CA HIS A 235 23.31 -3.03 -12.38
C HIS A 235 24.20 -3.89 -11.50
N ALA A 236 24.28 -3.54 -10.21
CA ALA A 236 25.12 -4.23 -9.25
C ALA A 236 24.62 -5.68 -9.07
N HIS A 237 25.30 -6.63 -9.72
CA HIS A 237 25.38 -8.00 -9.21
C HIS A 237 25.95 -7.91 -7.80
N ARG A 238 25.09 -8.11 -6.79
CA ARG A 238 25.52 -8.08 -5.39
C ARG A 238 25.57 -9.50 -4.88
N GLU A 239 26.81 -9.93 -4.68
CA GLU A 239 27.22 -11.12 -3.95
C GLU A 239 26.63 -11.08 -2.54
N ILE A 240 25.92 -12.14 -2.14
CA ILE A 240 25.54 -12.36 -0.75
C ILE A 240 26.32 -13.59 -0.30
N GLU A 241 27.46 -13.36 0.35
CA GLU A 241 28.12 -14.39 1.12
C GLU A 241 27.31 -14.56 2.41
N VAL A 242 26.61 -15.69 2.53
CA VAL A 242 25.93 -16.08 3.77
C VAL A 242 26.93 -16.92 4.54
N GLU A 243 27.65 -16.33 5.50
CA GLU A 243 28.37 -17.16 6.47
C GLU A 243 27.35 -17.97 7.28
N PRO A 244 27.60 -19.26 7.52
CA PRO A 244 26.69 -20.09 8.30
C PRO A 244 26.63 -19.55 9.72
N ILE A 245 25.41 -19.24 10.18
CA ILE A 245 25.14 -19.06 11.61
C ILE A 245 25.24 -20.46 12.23
N LEU A 246 26.45 -20.83 12.64
CA LEU A 246 26.64 -21.94 13.56
C LEU A 246 25.92 -21.57 14.86
N THR A 247 24.93 -22.38 15.20
CA THR A 247 24.34 -22.42 16.53
C THR A 247 25.44 -22.76 17.53
N ASN A 248 25.93 -21.76 18.27
CA ASN A 248 26.82 -22.01 19.40
C ASN A 248 25.98 -22.50 20.59
N HIS A 249 26.06 -23.80 20.84
CA HIS A 249 26.16 -24.34 22.18
C HIS A 249 27.60 -24.84 22.38
N ASP A 250 28.32 -24.14 23.26
CA ASP A 250 29.44 -24.53 24.14
C ASP A 250 30.43 -25.62 23.71
N THR A 251 31.73 -25.28 23.57
CA THR A 251 32.82 -25.55 24.55
C THR A 251 34.23 -25.37 23.96
N GLU A 252 35.10 -24.76 24.78
CA GLU A 252 36.59 -24.85 24.83
C GLU A 252 37.53 -24.10 23.83
N ARG A 253 38.55 -23.50 24.45
CA ARG A 253 39.73 -22.70 23.98
C ARG A 253 40.97 -23.63 23.90
N PRO A 254 42.21 -23.19 23.57
CA PRO A 254 42.74 -22.00 22.83
C PRO A 254 43.96 -22.33 21.90
N LEU A 255 44.66 -21.28 21.43
CA LEU A 255 46.05 -21.19 20.86
C LEU A 255 46.10 -21.31 19.32
N GLN A 256 46.92 -20.58 18.55
CA GLN A 256 47.78 -19.41 18.70
C GLN A 256 48.29 -19.03 17.29
N SER A 257 48.42 -17.73 17.02
CA SER A 257 49.55 -17.09 16.31
C SER A 257 49.70 -17.12 14.78
N ILE A 258 50.39 -16.05 14.33
CA ILE A 258 51.07 -15.78 13.04
C ILE A 258 50.15 -15.16 11.97
N ALA A 259 50.07 -13.83 11.76
CA ALA A 259 51.05 -12.76 11.53
C ALA A 259 51.33 -12.47 10.04
N ALA A 260 51.33 -11.15 9.73
CA ALA A 260 52.05 -10.46 8.66
C ALA A 260 51.58 -10.69 7.19
N ALA A 261 51.61 -9.71 6.28
CA ALA A 261 51.96 -8.30 6.30
C ALA A 261 51.66 -7.65 4.93
N ALA A 262 51.47 -6.32 4.96
CA ALA A 262 51.88 -5.30 3.97
C ALA A 262 51.30 -5.35 2.52
N ALA A 263 51.07 -4.26 1.80
CA ALA A 263 51.74 -2.96 1.82
C ALA A 263 50.91 -1.83 1.15
N THR A 264 50.98 -0.63 1.76
CA THR A 264 51.23 0.72 1.19
C THR A 264 50.25 1.42 0.22
N GLY A 265 49.77 2.61 0.64
CA GLY A 265 48.96 3.62 -0.11
C GLY A 265 49.80 4.59 -0.98
N PRO A 266 49.55 5.93 -1.03
CA PRO A 266 48.39 6.76 -0.62
C PRO A 266 48.03 7.93 -1.59
N ALA A 267 47.19 8.88 -1.11
CA ALA A 267 46.96 10.28 -1.55
C ALA A 267 45.85 10.54 -2.61
N ALA A 268 45.15 11.66 -2.69
CA ALA A 268 44.74 12.80 -1.83
C ALA A 268 43.98 13.76 -2.79
N GLY A 269 42.99 14.54 -2.35
CA GLY A 269 42.52 15.69 -3.16
C GLY A 269 41.10 16.22 -2.88
N TYR A 270 41.05 17.47 -2.44
CA TYR A 270 39.90 18.29 -2.00
C TYR A 270 39.07 18.96 -3.12
N ALA A 271 37.89 19.50 -2.72
CA ALA A 271 37.20 20.76 -3.14
C ALA A 271 35.78 20.56 -3.73
N MET A 272 34.68 20.84 -3.00
CA MET A 272 33.99 22.12 -2.70
C MET A 272 33.29 22.87 -3.87
N LEU A 273 31.95 22.76 -3.87
CA LEU A 273 30.90 23.80 -3.92
C LEU A 273 30.94 25.03 -4.88
N ARG A 274 29.74 25.27 -5.45
CA ARG A 274 29.09 26.49 -6.01
C ARG A 274 29.24 26.76 -7.51
N LEU A 275 28.11 26.80 -8.22
CA LEU A 275 27.48 28.07 -8.63
C LEU A 275 26.08 27.83 -9.25
N ARG A 276 25.11 28.50 -8.64
CA ARG A 276 23.79 28.79 -9.18
C ARG A 276 23.91 30.14 -9.92
N GLU A 277 23.10 30.31 -10.96
CA GLU A 277 22.69 31.58 -11.59
C GLU A 277 23.58 32.20 -12.67
N CYS A 278 23.00 32.26 -13.88
CA CYS A 278 22.82 33.44 -14.76
C CYS A 278 22.46 32.92 -16.17
N VAL A 279 21.46 33.38 -16.92
CA VAL A 279 20.55 34.53 -16.85
C VAL A 279 19.33 34.21 -17.73
N VAL A 280 18.15 34.56 -17.23
CA VAL A 280 16.92 34.80 -17.99
C VAL A 280 17.13 36.02 -18.86
N SER A 281 17.00 35.93 -20.18
CA SER A 281 16.87 37.13 -21.04
C SER A 281 16.29 36.80 -22.41
N ARG A 282 14.95 36.81 -22.46
CA ARG A 282 14.09 37.62 -23.34
C ARG A 282 12.98 36.79 -24.00
N LEU A 283 11.70 36.94 -23.62
CA LEU A 283 10.80 38.11 -23.78
C LEU A 283 10.51 38.34 -25.29
N LEU A 284 9.29 38.40 -25.83
CA LEU A 284 7.92 38.79 -25.39
C LEU A 284 6.90 38.29 -26.46
N PHE A 285 5.56 38.35 -26.38
CA PHE A 285 4.56 39.31 -25.86
C PHE A 285 3.24 38.54 -25.54
N SER A 286 2.46 38.74 -24.44
CA SER A 286 1.73 39.91 -23.86
C SER A 286 0.39 40.24 -24.60
N PRO A 287 -0.57 41.06 -24.09
CA PRO A 287 -0.93 41.55 -22.72
C PRO A 287 -2.46 41.37 -22.37
N SER A 288 -2.96 41.59 -21.15
CA SER A 288 -3.52 42.91 -20.74
C SER A 288 -3.68 43.11 -19.21
N THR A 289 -2.86 44.04 -18.70
CA THR A 289 -3.22 45.24 -17.90
C THR A 289 -3.97 45.12 -16.56
N SER A 290 -3.17 45.10 -15.48
CA SER A 290 -3.10 45.99 -14.29
C SER A 290 -4.11 47.17 -14.13
N PRO A 291 -4.25 47.84 -12.94
CA PRO A 291 -3.28 47.89 -11.85
C PRO A 291 -3.77 47.93 -10.38
N ILE A 292 -2.76 47.81 -9.52
CA ILE A 292 -2.68 48.03 -8.07
C ILE A 292 -3.08 49.48 -7.71
N CYS A 293 -3.67 49.67 -6.52
CA CYS A 293 -3.57 50.94 -5.81
C CYS A 293 -3.34 50.73 -4.30
N SER A 294 -2.52 51.63 -3.74
CA SER A 294 -2.06 51.71 -2.37
C SER A 294 -2.95 52.65 -1.53
N LEU A 295 -2.87 52.51 -0.20
CA LEU A 295 -3.13 53.52 0.83
C LEU A 295 -4.59 54.01 1.11
N ARG A 296 -4.95 53.85 2.39
CA ARG A 296 -5.68 54.78 3.29
C ARG A 296 -7.17 55.13 3.05
N ARG A 297 -7.92 54.83 4.12
CA ARG A 297 -9.00 55.60 4.79
C ARG A 297 -10.41 55.70 4.17
N LEU A 298 -11.35 55.30 5.04
CA LEU A 298 -12.76 55.74 5.24
C LEU A 298 -13.75 55.18 4.20
N LEU A 299 -14.86 54.53 4.58
CA LEU A 299 -15.93 55.03 5.45
C LEU A 299 -16.63 53.94 6.28
N SER A 300 -17.24 54.43 7.35
CA SER A 300 -18.01 53.81 8.42
C SER A 300 -19.25 53.00 8.00
N ALA A 301 -19.57 51.99 8.81
CA ALA A 301 -20.95 51.64 9.17
C ALA A 301 -20.96 51.19 10.64
N THR A 302 -21.37 52.11 11.51
CA THR A 302 -21.58 51.90 12.94
C THR A 302 -22.96 51.31 13.18
N ALA A 303 -23.03 50.15 13.83
CA ALA A 303 -24.18 49.77 14.65
C ALA A 303 -23.69 49.74 16.11
N SER A 304 -24.10 50.74 16.89
CA SER A 304 -23.86 50.80 18.34
C SER A 304 -24.67 49.73 19.06
N PRO A 305 -24.19 49.31 20.25
CA PRO A 305 -25.09 49.43 21.40
C PRO A 305 -24.45 50.16 22.58
N HIS A 306 -25.31 50.98 23.20
CA HIS A 306 -25.39 51.45 24.59
C HIS A 306 -24.14 51.44 25.48
N ILE A 307 -23.77 52.65 25.91
CA ILE A 307 -22.83 52.93 27.02
C ILE A 307 -23.61 53.01 28.34
N SER A 308 -23.08 52.38 29.39
CA SER A 308 -23.16 52.83 30.79
C SER A 308 -22.01 52.16 31.59
N PRO A 309 -21.58 52.67 32.76
CA PRO A 309 -20.27 53.32 32.86
C PRO A 309 -19.32 52.55 33.79
N ASN A 310 -18.09 52.31 33.31
CA ASN A 310 -16.86 52.30 34.12
C ASN A 310 -15.66 52.06 33.17
N PRO A 311 -14.69 52.97 33.07
CA PRO A 311 -13.46 52.69 32.33
C PRO A 311 -12.52 51.90 33.26
N SER A 312 -12.10 50.69 32.86
CA SER A 312 -10.77 50.11 33.19
C SER A 312 -10.66 48.57 33.21
N SER A 313 -11.60 47.80 32.65
CA SER A 313 -11.32 46.37 32.39
C SER A 313 -11.83 45.93 31.04
N PHE A 314 -10.94 45.33 30.25
CA PHE A 314 -11.31 44.67 29.00
C PHE A 314 -12.30 43.54 29.33
N ALA A 315 -13.56 43.69 28.90
CA ALA A 315 -14.62 42.72 29.13
C ALA A 315 -14.38 41.47 28.25
N ILE A 316 -13.49 40.59 28.72
CA ILE A 316 -13.02 39.41 28.00
C ILE A 316 -14.18 38.53 27.54
N GLU A 317 -15.20 38.36 28.38
CA GLU A 317 -16.34 37.49 28.08
C GLU A 317 -17.20 38.03 26.93
N GLU A 318 -17.51 39.32 26.95
CA GLU A 318 -18.24 39.99 25.86
C GLU A 318 -17.43 39.95 24.56
N TYR A 319 -16.12 40.17 24.64
CA TYR A 319 -15.23 40.05 23.50
C TYR A 319 -15.21 38.62 22.91
N LEU A 320 -15.14 37.59 23.76
CA LEU A 320 -15.13 36.21 23.29
C LEU A 320 -16.45 35.82 22.61
N VAL A 321 -17.59 36.35 23.07
CA VAL A 321 -18.88 36.11 22.44
C VAL A 321 -19.03 36.91 21.16
N GLY A 322 -18.83 38.23 21.23
CA GLY A 322 -19.09 39.15 20.11
C GLY A 322 -18.07 39.06 18.98
N THR A 323 -16.79 38.86 19.30
CA THR A 323 -15.69 38.89 18.31
C THR A 323 -15.18 37.49 17.98
N CYS A 324 -15.03 36.60 18.98
CA CYS A 324 -14.55 35.24 18.73
C CYS A 324 -15.67 34.24 18.39
N GLY A 325 -16.95 34.62 18.51
CA GLY A 325 -18.09 33.76 18.17
C GLY A 325 -18.31 32.58 19.13
N LEU A 326 -17.82 32.66 20.37
CA LEU A 326 -18.05 31.62 21.38
C LEU A 326 -19.46 31.71 21.96
N THR A 327 -20.00 30.59 22.42
CA THR A 327 -21.22 30.61 23.25
C THR A 327 -20.91 31.18 24.63
N ARG A 328 -21.90 31.80 25.30
CA ARG A 328 -21.70 32.35 26.66
C ARG A 328 -21.07 31.35 27.65
N PRO A 329 -21.49 30.06 27.72
CA PRO A 329 -20.84 29.08 28.58
C PRO A 329 -19.36 28.80 28.21
N GLN A 330 -19.03 28.79 26.91
CA GLN A 330 -17.65 28.62 26.46
C GLN A 330 -16.79 29.84 26.80
N ALA A 331 -17.34 31.05 26.63
CA ALA A 331 -16.68 32.31 26.95
C ALA A 331 -16.35 32.41 28.45
N LEU A 332 -17.31 32.08 29.33
CA LEU A 332 -17.10 32.00 30.79
C LEU A 332 -15.96 31.02 31.16
N LYS A 333 -15.94 29.84 30.54
CA LYS A 333 -14.86 28.87 30.79
C LYS A 333 -13.51 29.37 30.27
N ALA A 334 -13.51 30.08 29.15
CA ALA A 334 -12.30 30.60 28.51
C ALA A 334 -11.72 31.83 29.21
N SER A 335 -12.57 32.72 29.74
CA SER A 335 -12.17 33.96 30.43
C SER A 335 -11.29 33.68 31.65
N THR A 336 -11.58 32.61 32.39
CA THR A 336 -10.74 32.16 33.53
C THR A 336 -9.27 31.93 33.16
N LYS A 337 -8.99 31.53 31.91
CA LYS A 337 -7.62 31.28 31.41
C LYS A 337 -6.94 32.54 30.83
N LEU A 338 -7.68 33.64 30.74
CA LEU A 338 -7.32 34.89 30.08
C LEU A 338 -7.34 36.10 31.04
N SER A 339 -7.43 35.87 32.35
CA SER A 339 -7.54 36.91 33.38
C SER A 339 -6.48 38.03 33.31
N HIS A 340 -5.32 37.77 32.73
CA HIS A 340 -4.24 38.74 32.57
C HIS A 340 -4.37 39.64 31.33
N LEU A 341 -5.34 39.38 30.46
CA LEU A 341 -5.50 40.08 29.19
C LEU A 341 -6.26 41.40 29.40
N LYS A 342 -5.60 42.53 29.13
CA LYS A 342 -6.15 43.88 29.39
C LYS A 342 -6.57 44.66 28.14
N SER A 343 -6.39 44.08 26.95
CA SER A 343 -6.63 44.76 25.67
C SER A 343 -6.89 43.75 24.54
N PRO A 344 -7.73 44.11 23.53
CA PRO A 344 -8.03 43.26 22.38
C PRO A 344 -6.90 43.20 21.34
N THR A 345 -5.89 44.08 21.39
CA THR A 345 -4.89 44.22 20.32
C THR A 345 -4.15 42.91 19.99
N LYS A 346 -3.77 42.13 21.02
CA LYS A 346 -3.10 40.83 20.82
C LYS A 346 -4.07 39.76 20.29
N PRO A 347 -5.24 39.54 20.91
CA PRO A 347 -6.28 38.67 20.38
C PRO A 347 -6.63 38.96 18.91
N ASP A 348 -6.88 40.22 18.55
CA ASP A 348 -7.27 40.62 17.18
C ASP A 348 -6.18 40.27 16.16
N ALA A 349 -4.92 40.47 16.52
CA ALA A 349 -3.79 40.08 15.69
C ALA A 349 -3.74 38.55 15.48
N VAL A 350 -4.01 37.77 16.54
CA VAL A 350 -4.07 36.29 16.45
C VAL A 350 -5.26 35.83 15.61
N LEU A 351 -6.45 36.42 15.78
CA LEU A 351 -7.64 36.09 14.98
C LEU A 351 -7.40 36.38 13.49
N THR A 352 -6.83 37.55 13.19
CA THR A 352 -6.44 37.94 11.82
C THR A 352 -5.43 36.97 11.24
N PHE A 353 -4.44 36.54 12.03
CA PHE A 353 -3.46 35.54 11.61
C PHE A 353 -4.10 34.19 11.29
N LEU A 354 -5.02 33.70 12.13
CA LEU A 354 -5.73 32.43 11.91
C LEU A 354 -6.62 32.50 10.65
N ALA A 355 -7.31 33.61 10.44
CA ALA A 355 -8.07 33.84 9.20
C ALA A 355 -7.13 33.84 7.98
N GLY A 356 -5.94 34.46 8.08
CA GLY A 356 -4.92 34.44 7.03
C GLY A 356 -4.31 33.06 6.72
N LEU A 357 -4.43 32.09 7.64
CA LEU A 357 -4.10 30.68 7.38
C LEU A 357 -5.22 29.93 6.65
N GLY A 358 -6.42 30.52 6.56
CA GLY A 358 -7.59 29.94 5.89
C GLY A 358 -8.60 29.28 6.84
N LEU A 359 -8.57 29.57 8.15
CA LEU A 359 -9.62 29.10 9.07
C LEU A 359 -10.89 29.95 8.90
N SER A 360 -12.05 29.30 8.88
CA SER A 360 -13.34 30.00 8.92
C SER A 360 -13.61 30.60 10.31
N GLY A 361 -14.50 31.58 10.41
CA GLY A 361 -14.89 32.14 11.71
C GLY A 361 -15.37 31.08 12.72
N ALA A 362 -16.11 30.07 12.23
CA ALA A 362 -16.55 28.94 13.06
C ALA A 362 -15.37 28.05 13.53
N ASP A 363 -14.39 27.78 12.66
CA ASP A 363 -13.19 27.03 13.04
C ASP A 363 -12.35 27.80 14.05
N VAL A 364 -12.21 29.11 13.88
CA VAL A 364 -11.52 29.99 14.82
C VAL A 364 -12.22 29.96 16.19
N ALA A 365 -13.55 30.07 16.23
CA ALA A 365 -14.33 29.95 17.46
C ALA A 365 -14.08 28.59 18.15
N ALA A 366 -14.07 27.49 17.38
CA ALA A 366 -13.80 26.16 17.92
C ALA A 366 -12.36 26.00 18.46
N VAL A 367 -11.37 26.58 17.77
CA VAL A 367 -9.96 26.60 18.19
C VAL A 367 -9.80 27.38 19.49
N VAL A 368 -10.36 28.59 19.56
CA VAL A 368 -10.31 29.46 20.75
C VAL A 368 -11.05 28.81 21.92
N GLY A 369 -12.21 28.18 21.70
CA GLY A 369 -12.93 27.45 22.74
C GLY A 369 -12.13 26.29 23.33
N LYS A 370 -11.30 25.62 22.53
CA LYS A 370 -10.42 24.52 22.97
C LYS A 370 -9.17 25.01 23.69
N ASP A 371 -8.44 25.99 23.14
CA ASP A 371 -7.24 26.58 23.77
C ASP A 371 -7.28 28.13 23.76
N PRO A 372 -7.99 28.75 24.72
CA PRO A 372 -8.13 30.21 24.79
C PRO A 372 -6.79 30.94 24.88
N ARG A 373 -5.77 30.30 25.48
CA ARG A 373 -4.43 30.87 25.66
C ARG A 373 -3.70 31.15 24.34
N LEU A 374 -4.20 30.63 23.22
CA LEU A 374 -3.69 30.96 21.89
C LEU A 374 -3.82 32.46 21.59
N LEU A 375 -4.87 33.12 22.09
CA LEU A 375 -5.09 34.57 21.92
C LEU A 375 -4.00 35.44 22.59
N CYS A 376 -3.24 34.86 23.52
CA CYS A 376 -2.12 35.54 24.18
C CYS A 376 -0.78 35.37 23.43
N ALA A 377 -0.74 34.63 22.32
CA ALA A 377 0.48 34.37 21.58
C ALA A 377 0.95 35.61 20.80
N LYS A 378 2.27 35.74 20.61
CA LYS A 378 2.87 36.78 19.77
C LYS A 378 2.93 36.30 18.32
N VAL A 379 2.18 36.94 17.42
CA VAL A 379 2.07 36.52 16.01
C VAL A 379 3.46 36.43 15.34
N ASP A 380 4.21 37.53 15.30
CA ASP A 380 5.46 37.61 14.53
C ASP A 380 6.59 36.76 15.13
N GLN A 381 6.67 36.72 16.47
CA GLN A 381 7.77 36.07 17.18
C GLN A 381 7.55 34.57 17.43
N THR A 382 6.30 34.07 17.41
CA THR A 382 6.04 32.66 17.73
C THR A 382 5.19 31.95 16.70
N LEU A 383 4.04 32.51 16.31
CA LEU A 383 3.12 31.83 15.41
C LEU A 383 3.64 31.79 13.97
N ALA A 384 4.13 32.92 13.46
CA ALA A 384 4.68 33.03 12.12
C ALA A 384 5.90 32.11 11.93
N LEU A 385 6.86 32.12 12.88
CA LEU A 385 8.03 31.23 12.84
C LEU A 385 7.64 29.75 12.82
N LYS A 386 6.58 29.36 13.54
CA LYS A 386 6.08 27.97 13.51
C LYS A 386 5.48 27.63 12.16
N VAL A 387 4.67 28.51 11.58
CA VAL A 387 4.09 28.28 10.24
C VAL A 387 5.19 28.16 9.19
N VAL A 388 6.24 28.99 9.26
CA VAL A 388 7.42 28.87 8.39
C VAL A 388 8.09 27.51 8.58
N GLY A 389 8.33 27.10 9.83
CA GLY A 389 8.92 25.79 10.13
C GLY A 389 8.07 24.60 9.65
N LEU A 390 6.74 24.68 9.77
CA LEU A 390 5.80 23.68 9.27
C LEU A 390 5.78 23.65 7.74
N THR A 391 5.81 24.82 7.10
CA THR A 391 5.92 24.94 5.63
C THR A 391 7.24 24.31 5.14
N GLY A 392 8.33 24.48 5.89
CA GLY A 392 9.62 23.83 5.61
C GLY A 392 9.61 22.29 5.72
N LEU A 393 8.57 21.69 6.31
CA LEU A 393 8.34 20.23 6.27
C LEU A 393 7.48 19.79 5.08
N GLY A 394 7.10 20.73 4.20
CA GLY A 394 6.28 20.49 3.02
C GLY A 394 4.76 20.58 3.26
N LEU A 395 4.31 21.13 4.40
CA LEU A 395 2.88 21.30 4.66
C LEU A 395 2.36 22.56 3.96
N SER A 396 1.21 22.43 3.28
CA SER A 396 0.51 23.57 2.69
C SER A 396 -0.22 24.40 3.75
N ARG A 397 -0.58 25.66 3.44
CA ARG A 397 -1.41 26.48 4.36
C ARG A 397 -2.72 25.78 4.78
N PRO A 398 -3.48 25.13 3.87
CA PRO A 398 -4.65 24.32 4.26
C PRO A 398 -4.33 23.16 5.21
N ASP A 399 -3.16 22.50 5.05
CA ASP A 399 -2.76 21.40 5.93
C ASP A 399 -2.42 21.90 7.34
N ILE A 400 -1.78 23.06 7.43
CA ILE A 400 -1.51 23.75 8.69
C ILE A 400 -2.83 24.19 9.34
N ALA A 401 -3.77 24.75 8.58
CA ALA A 401 -5.09 25.10 9.09
C ALA A 401 -5.81 23.88 9.69
N ARG A 402 -5.82 22.75 8.95
CA ARG A 402 -6.38 21.48 9.45
C ARG A 402 -5.71 20.97 10.72
N LEU A 403 -4.39 21.09 10.82
CA LEU A 403 -3.64 20.73 12.03
C LEU A 403 -4.09 21.56 13.24
N VAL A 404 -4.22 22.89 13.05
CA VAL A 404 -4.62 23.82 14.11
C VAL A 404 -6.05 23.53 14.57
N SER A 405 -6.98 23.25 13.65
CA SER A 405 -8.37 22.91 14.00
C SER A 405 -8.48 21.62 14.83
N LEU A 406 -7.63 20.63 14.54
CA LEU A 406 -7.62 19.35 15.25
C LEU A 406 -6.88 19.41 16.59
N ALA A 407 -5.77 20.15 16.65
CA ALA A 407 -4.90 20.25 17.82
C ALA A 407 -4.40 21.70 18.01
N PRO A 408 -5.23 22.62 18.55
CA PRO A 408 -4.87 24.03 18.77
C PRO A 408 -3.58 24.22 19.57
N GLU A 409 -3.31 23.32 20.51
CA GLU A 409 -2.12 23.32 21.34
C GLU A 409 -0.81 23.16 20.55
N CYS A 410 -0.88 22.72 19.29
CA CYS A 410 0.29 22.58 18.42
C CYS A 410 1.04 23.90 18.24
N LEU A 411 0.32 25.01 18.14
CA LEU A 411 0.89 26.35 17.98
C LEU A 411 1.49 26.89 19.29
N ARG A 412 1.15 26.31 20.44
CA ARG A 412 1.77 26.63 21.73
C ARG A 412 2.95 25.71 22.06
N SER A 413 2.98 24.50 21.52
CA SER A 413 4.08 23.54 21.71
C SER A 413 5.41 24.09 21.16
N ARG A 414 6.48 24.07 21.96
CA ARG A 414 7.82 24.53 21.54
C ARG A 414 8.44 23.65 20.45
N ASN A 415 8.12 22.36 20.47
CA ASN A 415 8.81 21.35 19.65
C ASN A 415 7.94 20.77 18.53
N ILE A 416 6.88 21.48 18.11
CA ILE A 416 5.91 20.95 17.13
C ILE A 416 6.57 20.55 15.80
N VAL A 417 7.48 21.37 15.28
CA VAL A 417 8.21 21.09 14.03
C VAL A 417 9.03 19.81 14.17
N SER A 418 9.78 19.65 15.25
CA SER A 418 10.57 18.45 15.53
C SER A 418 9.69 17.19 15.70
N LYS A 419 8.54 17.32 16.36
CA LYS A 419 7.58 16.22 16.52
C LYS A 419 7.02 15.77 15.18
N LEU A 420 6.60 16.71 14.33
CA LEU A 420 6.05 16.37 13.01
C LEU A 420 7.12 15.81 12.07
N ARG A 421 8.36 16.30 12.14
CA ARG A 421 9.49 15.72 11.42
C ARG A 421 9.69 14.24 11.77
N TYR A 422 9.41 13.83 13.01
CA TYR A 422 9.44 12.41 13.39
C TYR A 422 8.19 11.63 12.95
N TYR A 423 6.99 12.22 13.10
CA TYR A 423 5.75 11.52 12.75
C TYR A 423 5.55 11.33 11.25
N GLN A 424 6.04 12.26 10.43
CA GLN A 424 5.89 12.21 8.97
C GLN A 424 6.44 10.91 8.35
N PRO A 425 7.70 10.49 8.59
CA PRO A 425 8.19 9.20 8.10
C PRO A 425 7.54 8.00 8.80
N LEU A 426 7.12 8.12 10.06
CA LEU A 426 6.47 7.02 10.80
C LEU A 426 5.12 6.64 10.18
N PHE A 427 4.31 7.62 9.78
CA PHE A 427 2.97 7.40 9.21
C PHE A 427 2.93 7.42 7.67
N GLY A 428 4.07 7.67 7.03
CA GLY A 428 4.22 7.78 5.57
C GLY A 428 3.59 9.02 4.94
N SER A 429 2.54 9.59 5.53
CA SER A 429 1.90 10.82 5.05
C SER A 429 1.32 11.67 6.19
N PHE A 430 1.26 12.99 5.94
CA PHE A 430 0.66 13.93 6.88
C PHE A 430 -0.85 13.66 7.09
N HIS A 431 -1.56 13.26 6.03
CA HIS A 431 -2.98 12.92 6.13
C HIS A 431 -3.25 11.72 7.06
N SER A 432 -2.38 10.70 7.05
CA SER A 432 -2.45 9.58 8.01
C SER A 432 -2.25 10.05 9.45
N PHE A 433 -1.35 11.00 9.67
CA PHE A 433 -1.16 11.63 10.97
C PHE A 433 -2.35 12.50 11.40
N LEU A 434 -3.00 13.24 10.50
CA LEU A 434 -4.22 13.98 10.84
C LEU A 434 -5.38 13.04 11.25
N ARG A 435 -5.52 11.88 10.59
CA ARG A 435 -6.49 10.84 11.01
C ARG A 435 -6.27 10.39 12.45
N LEU A 436 -5.01 10.27 12.85
CA LEU A 436 -4.61 9.94 14.22
C LEU A 436 -4.98 11.07 15.21
N LEU A 437 -4.66 12.32 14.87
CA LEU A 437 -4.96 13.48 15.71
C LEU A 437 -6.46 13.69 15.93
N LYS A 438 -7.30 13.40 14.93
CA LYS A 438 -8.76 13.44 15.08
C LYS A 438 -9.24 12.52 16.22
N ARG A 439 -8.52 11.43 16.48
CA ARG A 439 -8.81 10.47 17.57
C ARG A 439 -8.05 10.76 18.85
N SER A 440 -6.93 11.46 18.79
CA SER A 440 -6.09 11.76 19.95
C SER A 440 -5.28 13.04 19.75
N SER A 441 -5.84 14.18 20.16
CA SER A 441 -5.16 15.48 20.13
C SER A 441 -3.94 15.51 21.06
N HIS A 442 -4.01 14.79 22.19
CA HIS A 442 -2.94 14.69 23.20
C HIS A 442 -1.59 14.18 22.68
N LEU A 443 -1.55 13.56 21.49
CA LEU A 443 -0.30 13.15 20.87
C LEU A 443 0.65 14.33 20.62
N VAL A 444 0.10 15.52 20.34
CA VAL A 444 0.89 16.75 20.12
C VAL A 444 1.47 17.28 21.43
N SER A 445 0.78 17.09 22.55
CA SER A 445 1.26 17.48 23.88
C SER A 445 2.21 16.46 24.49
N SER A 446 2.18 15.20 24.05
CA SER A 446 2.98 14.10 24.61
C SER A 446 4.48 14.24 24.38
N ASP A 447 5.28 13.72 25.30
CA ASP A 447 6.74 13.75 25.22
C ASP A 447 7.24 12.75 24.15
N LEU A 448 8.00 13.26 23.17
CA LEU A 448 8.48 12.48 22.05
C LEU A 448 9.59 11.51 22.47
N ASP A 449 10.49 11.96 23.33
CA ASP A 449 11.71 11.23 23.68
C ASP A 449 11.47 10.23 24.82
N LYS A 450 10.58 10.57 25.76
CA LYS A 450 10.26 9.69 26.90
C LYS A 450 9.25 8.60 26.59
N LEU A 451 8.28 8.85 25.70
CA LEU A 451 7.16 7.93 25.45
C LEU A 451 7.16 7.42 24.01
N VAL A 452 7.09 8.33 23.05
CA VAL A 452 6.81 7.96 21.66
C VAL A 452 7.96 7.17 21.02
N LYS A 453 9.20 7.67 21.12
CA LYS A 453 10.36 7.00 20.54
C LYS A 453 10.63 5.63 21.18
N PRO A 454 10.64 5.48 22.52
CA PRO A 454 10.79 4.18 23.17
C PRO A 454 9.69 3.19 22.78
N ASN A 455 8.42 3.63 22.75
CA ASN A 455 7.29 2.77 22.36
C ASN A 455 7.41 2.28 20.91
N VAL A 456 7.80 3.17 19.98
CA VAL A 456 8.01 2.80 18.57
C VAL A 456 9.21 1.87 18.42
N ALA A 457 10.30 2.11 19.16
CA ALA A 457 11.47 1.23 19.16
C ALA A 457 11.10 -0.16 19.69
N PHE A 458 10.44 -0.23 20.85
CA PHE A 458 10.00 -1.50 21.45
C PHE A 458 9.08 -2.30 20.52
N LEU A 459 8.11 -1.65 19.85
CA LEU A 459 7.23 -2.34 18.89
C LEU A 459 8.01 -2.85 17.67
N ARG A 460 9.05 -2.13 17.23
CA ARG A 460 9.94 -2.58 16.16
C ARG A 460 10.77 -3.79 16.60
N ASP A 461 11.27 -3.77 17.84
CA ASP A 461 12.03 -4.88 18.43
C ASP A 461 11.16 -6.12 18.64
N CYS A 462 9.84 -5.94 18.82
CA CYS A 462 8.86 -7.03 18.80
C CYS A 462 8.57 -7.58 17.39
N GLY A 463 9.19 -7.02 16.34
CA GLY A 463 9.09 -7.49 14.96
C GLY A 463 8.00 -6.80 14.11
N LEU A 464 7.40 -5.68 14.57
CA LEU A 464 6.46 -4.94 13.72
C LEU A 464 7.20 -4.03 12.72
N GLY A 465 6.79 -4.10 11.45
CA GLY A 465 7.25 -3.17 10.43
C GLY A 465 6.69 -1.75 10.62
N ALA A 466 7.32 -0.75 10.00
CA ALA A 466 6.89 0.65 10.10
C ALA A 466 5.41 0.86 9.71
N CYS A 467 4.94 0.19 8.65
CA CYS A 467 3.54 0.23 8.22
C CYS A 467 2.60 -0.38 9.26
N ASP A 468 3.00 -1.49 9.89
CA ASP A 468 2.21 -2.15 10.92
C ASP A 468 2.08 -1.30 12.18
N ILE A 469 3.18 -0.67 12.61
CA ILE A 469 3.19 0.27 13.73
C ILE A 469 2.27 1.45 13.42
N ALA A 470 2.36 2.03 12.22
CA ALA A 470 1.50 3.13 11.80
C ALA A 470 0.01 2.75 11.86
N ASN A 471 -0.36 1.60 11.28
CA ASN A 471 -1.74 1.12 11.28
C ASN A 471 -2.25 0.78 12.68
N LEU A 472 -1.42 0.18 13.52
CA LEU A 472 -1.73 -0.09 14.93
C LEU A 472 -2.03 1.21 15.69
N CYS A 473 -1.18 2.22 15.51
CA CYS A 473 -1.32 3.49 16.20
C CYS A 473 -2.53 4.30 15.69
N ILE A 474 -2.86 4.23 14.40
CA ILE A 474 -4.10 4.85 13.87
C ILE A 474 -5.35 4.19 14.48
N ALA A 475 -5.33 2.87 14.66
CA ALA A 475 -6.42 2.15 15.31
C ALA A 475 -6.48 2.41 16.82
N VAL A 476 -5.31 2.49 17.48
CA VAL A 476 -5.16 2.64 18.92
C VAL A 476 -4.11 3.73 19.24
N PRO A 477 -4.48 5.02 19.20
CA PRO A 477 -3.53 6.15 19.31
C PRO A 477 -2.71 6.15 20.61
N ARG A 478 -3.33 5.65 21.69
CA ARG A 478 -2.73 5.57 23.02
C ARG A 478 -1.51 4.65 23.10
N MET A 479 -1.27 3.82 22.09
CA MET A 479 -0.06 2.99 21.98
C MET A 479 1.22 3.84 21.95
N LEU A 480 1.17 5.07 21.45
CA LEU A 480 2.36 5.94 21.39
C LEU A 480 2.62 6.71 22.68
N THR A 481 1.58 6.95 23.47
CA THR A 481 1.62 7.91 24.60
C THR A 481 1.52 7.22 25.96
N THR A 482 1.44 5.89 25.98
CA THR A 482 1.37 5.07 27.19
C THR A 482 2.77 4.75 27.72
N ASN A 483 2.88 4.42 29.01
CA ASN A 483 4.12 3.92 29.60
C ASN A 483 4.58 2.62 28.87
N PRO A 484 5.85 2.53 28.44
CA PRO A 484 6.41 1.34 27.79
C PRO A 484 6.11 0.01 28.48
N GLU A 485 6.08 -0.04 29.81
CA GLU A 485 5.78 -1.25 30.58
C GLU A 485 4.40 -1.84 30.24
N ARG A 486 3.40 -0.97 30.02
CA ARG A 486 2.06 -1.41 29.64
C ARG A 486 2.03 -2.00 28.24
N ILE A 487 2.87 -1.52 27.33
CA ILE A 487 3.00 -2.12 25.99
C ILE A 487 3.67 -3.48 26.12
N GLY A 488 4.69 -3.60 26.97
CA GLY A 488 5.31 -4.88 27.34
C GLY A 488 4.29 -5.90 27.85
N ALA A 489 3.41 -5.49 28.78
CA ALA A 489 2.34 -6.34 29.28
C ALA A 489 1.36 -6.79 28.18
N MET A 490 1.03 -5.92 27.22
CA MET A 490 0.18 -6.28 26.08
C MET A 490 0.86 -7.28 25.13
N VAL A 491 2.16 -7.12 24.88
CA VAL A 491 2.95 -8.08 24.09
C VAL A 491 3.01 -9.43 24.80
N ALA A 492 3.32 -9.45 26.10
CA ALA A 492 3.32 -10.67 26.90
C ALA A 492 1.94 -11.35 26.90
N CYS A 493 0.86 -10.57 26.96
CA CYS A 493 -0.49 -11.10 26.84
C CYS A 493 -0.76 -11.73 25.47
N ALA A 494 -0.32 -11.10 24.38
CA ALA A 494 -0.43 -11.67 23.03
C ALA A 494 0.36 -12.99 22.91
N GLU A 495 1.57 -13.05 23.48
CA GLU A 495 2.39 -14.26 23.53
C GLU A 495 1.68 -15.39 24.30
N ARG A 496 1.10 -15.09 25.47
CA ARG A 496 0.30 -16.06 26.24
C ARG A 496 -0.89 -16.60 25.45
N LEU A 497 -1.50 -15.78 24.60
CA LEU A 497 -2.59 -16.18 23.70
C LEU A 497 -2.10 -16.97 22.46
N GLY A 498 -0.80 -17.22 22.34
CA GLY A 498 -0.19 -18.02 21.28
C GLY A 498 0.36 -17.23 20.10
N VAL A 499 0.42 -15.89 20.18
CA VAL A 499 0.96 -15.05 19.10
C VAL A 499 2.38 -14.59 19.44
N PRO A 500 3.44 -15.20 18.87
CA PRO A 500 4.81 -14.85 19.20
C PRO A 500 5.25 -13.51 18.58
N ARG A 501 6.36 -12.97 19.07
CA ARG A 501 7.05 -11.83 18.43
C ARG A 501 7.44 -12.16 16.98
N GLY A 502 7.43 -11.14 16.13
CA GLY A 502 7.70 -11.30 14.69
C GLY A 502 6.59 -12.00 13.88
N ALA A 503 5.53 -12.49 14.52
CA ALA A 503 4.38 -13.02 13.80
C ALA A 503 3.63 -11.91 13.05
N GLY A 504 3.18 -12.18 11.82
CA GLY A 504 2.35 -11.26 11.05
C GLY A 504 1.02 -10.90 11.75
N MET A 505 0.55 -11.78 12.66
CA MET A 505 -0.66 -11.55 13.45
C MET A 505 -0.45 -10.65 14.67
N LEU A 506 0.79 -10.35 15.06
CA LEU A 506 1.08 -9.60 16.29
C LEU A 506 0.43 -8.22 16.30
N ARG A 507 0.39 -7.51 15.16
CA ARG A 507 -0.33 -6.24 15.04
C ARG A 507 -1.80 -6.37 15.44
N GLN A 508 -2.47 -7.41 14.92
CA GLN A 508 -3.90 -7.64 15.17
C GLN A 508 -4.13 -8.12 16.61
N ALA A 509 -3.22 -8.93 17.15
CA ALA A 509 -3.26 -9.38 18.53
C ALA A 509 -3.13 -8.21 19.51
N LEU A 510 -2.11 -7.36 19.32
CA LEU A 510 -1.92 -6.14 20.10
C LEU A 510 -3.13 -5.23 19.99
N GLN A 511 -3.66 -5.03 18.79
CA GLN A 511 -4.88 -4.27 18.62
C GLN A 511 -6.05 -4.91 19.39
N ALA A 512 -6.20 -6.23 19.40
CA ALA A 512 -7.32 -6.89 20.09
C ALA A 512 -7.23 -6.73 21.62
N VAL A 513 -6.05 -6.94 22.20
CA VAL A 513 -5.84 -6.91 23.67
C VAL A 513 -5.58 -5.51 24.22
N ALA A 514 -5.32 -4.52 23.37
CA ALA A 514 -4.94 -3.19 23.80
C ALA A 514 -5.90 -2.60 24.84
N PHE A 515 -5.33 -2.24 25.98
CA PHE A 515 -6.01 -1.61 27.12
C PHE A 515 -7.15 -2.44 27.74
N LEU A 516 -7.14 -3.76 27.56
CA LEU A 516 -7.97 -4.70 28.32
C LEU A 516 -7.21 -5.23 29.54
N SER A 517 -7.91 -5.48 30.64
CA SER A 517 -7.33 -6.17 31.80
C SER A 517 -7.20 -7.66 31.50
N GLU A 518 -6.25 -8.33 32.17
CA GLU A 518 -6.05 -9.77 32.04
C GLU A 518 -7.32 -10.54 32.40
N GLU A 519 -8.04 -10.12 33.45
CA GLU A 519 -9.33 -10.69 33.84
C GLU A 519 -10.39 -10.63 32.73
N LYS A 520 -10.48 -9.49 32.02
CA LYS A 520 -11.43 -9.33 30.91
C LYS A 520 -11.09 -10.27 29.75
N ILE A 521 -9.79 -10.46 29.48
CA ILE A 521 -9.32 -11.36 28.43
C ILE A 521 -9.59 -12.82 28.85
N ALA A 522 -9.23 -13.20 30.06
CA ALA A 522 -9.44 -14.55 30.60
C ALA A 522 -10.94 -14.92 30.62
N SER A 523 -11.79 -14.04 31.15
CA SER A 523 -13.25 -14.22 31.14
C SER A 523 -13.80 -14.38 29.72
N LYS A 524 -13.20 -13.68 28.74
CA LYS A 524 -13.61 -13.77 27.34
C LYS A 524 -13.18 -15.08 26.68
N VAL A 525 -11.95 -15.53 26.95
CA VAL A 525 -11.44 -16.83 26.48
C VAL A 525 -12.28 -17.97 27.06
N GLU A 526 -12.60 -17.91 28.35
CA GLU A 526 -13.44 -18.93 29.00
C GLU A 526 -14.87 -18.93 28.41
N TYR A 527 -15.43 -17.75 28.14
CA TYR A 527 -16.70 -17.66 27.44
C TYR A 527 -16.66 -18.30 26.03
N LEU A 528 -15.56 -18.13 25.29
CA LEU A 528 -15.38 -18.75 23.97
C LEU A 528 -15.28 -20.27 24.07
N LYS A 529 -14.52 -20.80 25.04
CA LYS A 529 -14.43 -22.24 25.29
C LYS A 529 -15.82 -22.86 25.51
N ASN A 530 -16.60 -22.26 26.41
CA ASN A 530 -17.94 -22.77 26.73
C ASN A 530 -18.93 -22.62 25.58
N THR A 531 -18.93 -21.47 24.89
CA THR A 531 -19.88 -21.19 23.80
C THR A 531 -19.59 -22.03 22.56
N PHE A 532 -18.31 -22.22 22.22
CA PHE A 532 -17.88 -22.96 21.04
C PHE A 532 -17.51 -24.42 21.32
N ARG A 533 -17.65 -24.88 22.56
CA ARG A 533 -17.25 -26.23 23.02
C ARG A 533 -15.80 -26.56 22.66
N TRP A 534 -14.92 -25.56 22.76
CA TRP A 534 -13.51 -25.69 22.42
C TRP A 534 -12.68 -26.14 23.62
N SER A 535 -11.72 -27.02 23.37
CA SER A 535 -10.62 -27.29 24.30
C SER A 535 -9.68 -26.09 24.43
N ASP A 536 -8.81 -26.09 25.45
CA ASP A 536 -7.78 -25.05 25.63
C ASP A 536 -6.84 -24.93 24.42
N ALA A 537 -6.54 -26.04 23.74
CA ALA A 537 -5.76 -26.03 22.51
C ALA A 537 -6.53 -25.38 21.35
N GLN A 538 -7.82 -25.71 21.18
CA GLN A 538 -8.64 -25.20 20.09
C GLN A 538 -8.92 -23.70 20.23
N VAL A 539 -9.24 -23.22 21.44
CA VAL A 539 -9.44 -21.78 21.67
C VAL A 539 -8.14 -21.00 21.43
N ARG A 540 -6.97 -21.58 21.78
CA ARG A 540 -5.67 -20.98 21.49
C ARG A 540 -5.45 -20.86 19.98
N VAL A 541 -5.70 -21.92 19.21
CA VAL A 541 -5.61 -21.88 17.73
C VAL A 541 -6.54 -20.80 17.17
N ALA A 542 -7.79 -20.75 17.64
CA ALA A 542 -8.78 -19.79 17.17
C ALA A 542 -8.41 -18.33 17.48
N VAL A 543 -8.00 -18.04 18.72
CA VAL A 543 -7.60 -16.69 19.15
C VAL A 543 -6.28 -16.29 18.49
N CYS A 544 -5.33 -17.21 18.33
CA CYS A 544 -4.09 -16.96 17.60
C CYS A 544 -4.35 -16.62 16.13
N GLY A 545 -5.26 -17.34 15.46
CA GLY A 545 -5.60 -17.09 14.06
C GLY A 545 -6.49 -15.86 13.83
N ALA A 546 -7.33 -15.49 14.79
CA ALA A 546 -8.19 -14.30 14.69
C ALA A 546 -8.40 -13.60 16.06
N PRO A 547 -7.43 -12.82 16.55
CA PRO A 547 -7.49 -12.19 17.87
C PRO A 547 -8.71 -11.28 18.10
N PHE A 548 -9.29 -10.70 17.04
CA PHE A 548 -10.48 -9.84 17.13
C PHE A 548 -11.74 -10.55 17.62
N VAL A 549 -11.76 -11.88 17.65
CA VAL A 549 -12.85 -12.63 18.29
C VAL A 549 -13.06 -12.19 19.75
N LEU A 550 -11.97 -11.78 20.43
CA LEU A 550 -12.01 -11.25 21.80
C LEU A 550 -12.79 -9.93 21.91
N ARG A 551 -12.87 -9.15 20.82
CA ARG A 551 -13.56 -7.84 20.79
C ARG A 551 -15.05 -7.93 20.43
N LYS A 552 -15.55 -9.09 20.00
CA LYS A 552 -16.98 -9.28 19.73
C LYS A 552 -17.77 -9.28 21.04
N SER A 553 -19.04 -8.86 21.04
CA SER A 553 -19.89 -9.01 22.23
C SER A 553 -20.20 -10.48 22.51
N LYS A 554 -20.54 -10.83 23.75
CA LYS A 554 -20.92 -12.21 24.13
C LYS A 554 -22.13 -12.67 23.31
N GLU A 555 -23.17 -11.84 23.24
CA GLU A 555 -24.37 -12.10 22.44
C GLU A 555 -24.08 -12.35 20.95
N SER A 556 -23.19 -11.56 20.35
CA SER A 556 -22.82 -11.73 18.95
C SER A 556 -22.07 -13.03 18.67
N LEU A 557 -21.35 -13.55 19.66
CA LEU A 557 -20.66 -14.85 19.57
C LEU A 557 -21.64 -16.01 19.74
N LYS A 558 -22.59 -15.90 20.68
CA LYS A 558 -23.66 -16.89 20.89
C LYS A 558 -24.51 -17.09 19.64
N ARG A 559 -24.99 -16.00 19.03
CA ARG A 559 -25.76 -16.08 17.77
C ARG A 559 -24.96 -16.74 16.63
N ARG A 560 -23.64 -16.55 16.60
CA ARG A 560 -22.76 -17.21 15.61
C ARG A 560 -22.58 -18.69 15.90
N SER A 561 -22.39 -19.08 17.16
CA SER A 561 -22.27 -20.51 17.49
C SER A 561 -23.56 -21.26 17.18
N GLU A 562 -24.71 -20.67 17.51
CA GLU A 562 -26.02 -21.26 17.19
C GLU A 562 -26.20 -21.43 15.68
N PHE A 563 -25.92 -20.39 14.89
CA PHE A 563 -26.00 -20.49 13.43
C PHE A 563 -25.04 -21.55 12.87
N LEU A 564 -23.76 -21.50 13.25
CA LEU A 564 -22.73 -22.38 12.67
C LEU A 564 -22.90 -23.85 13.05
N PHE A 565 -23.39 -24.14 14.26
CA PHE A 565 -23.55 -25.52 14.73
C PHE A 565 -24.94 -26.08 14.48
N SER A 566 -25.99 -25.29 14.72
CA SER A 566 -27.37 -25.77 14.60
C SER A 566 -27.91 -25.66 13.18
N GLU A 567 -27.66 -24.55 12.48
CA GLU A 567 -28.20 -24.33 11.13
C GLU A 567 -27.26 -24.84 10.02
N VAL A 568 -25.94 -24.63 10.15
CA VAL A 568 -24.94 -25.04 9.15
C VAL A 568 -24.41 -26.46 9.41
N GLY A 569 -24.43 -26.92 10.67
CA GLY A 569 -23.96 -28.27 11.03
C GLY A 569 -22.44 -28.42 11.05
N LEU A 570 -21.67 -27.34 11.29
CA LEU A 570 -20.22 -27.43 11.35
C LEU A 570 -19.73 -28.03 12.68
N GLU A 571 -18.62 -28.77 12.62
CA GLU A 571 -17.97 -29.24 13.83
C GLU A 571 -17.23 -28.09 14.56
N PRO A 572 -17.22 -28.08 15.91
CA PRO A 572 -16.45 -27.12 16.70
C PRO A 572 -14.98 -26.98 16.28
N VAL A 573 -14.32 -28.11 16.03
CA VAL A 573 -12.90 -28.17 15.63
C VAL A 573 -12.67 -27.49 14.29
N TYR A 574 -13.60 -27.67 13.33
CA TYR A 574 -13.53 -27.02 12.03
C TYR A 574 -13.55 -25.50 12.14
N VAL A 575 -14.41 -24.96 13.01
CA VAL A 575 -14.51 -23.51 13.27
C VAL A 575 -13.27 -22.98 13.99
N ALA A 576 -12.68 -23.75 14.91
CA ALA A 576 -11.46 -23.38 15.61
C ALA A 576 -10.28 -23.11 14.67
N HIS A 577 -10.13 -23.95 13.63
CA HIS A 577 -9.08 -23.81 12.62
C HIS A 577 -9.38 -22.74 11.56
N ARG A 578 -10.62 -22.21 11.52
CA ARG A 578 -11.07 -21.19 10.57
C ARG A 578 -11.74 -20.00 11.29
N PRO A 579 -11.07 -19.38 12.28
CA PRO A 579 -11.71 -18.46 13.20
C PRO A 579 -12.08 -17.11 12.55
N ILE A 580 -11.57 -16.83 11.36
CA ILE A 580 -11.91 -15.62 10.58
C ILE A 580 -13.42 -15.55 10.29
N ILE A 581 -14.11 -16.69 10.14
CA ILE A 581 -15.56 -16.71 9.93
C ILE A 581 -16.34 -15.99 11.05
N LEU A 582 -15.81 -16.02 12.28
CA LEU A 582 -16.41 -15.35 13.44
C LEU A 582 -16.22 -13.82 13.38
N CYS A 583 -15.23 -13.34 12.63
CA CYS A 583 -14.96 -11.92 12.47
C CYS A 583 -15.85 -11.26 11.42
N LEU A 584 -16.36 -12.03 10.45
CA LEU A 584 -17.24 -11.55 9.37
C LEU A 584 -18.63 -11.14 9.87
N SER A 585 -19.35 -10.41 9.02
CA SER A 585 -20.76 -10.07 9.27
C SER A 585 -21.61 -11.34 9.21
N LEU A 586 -22.33 -11.65 10.29
CA LEU A 586 -23.20 -12.82 10.34
C LEU A 586 -24.34 -12.64 9.34
N ASP A 587 -25.10 -11.56 9.49
CA ASP A 587 -26.31 -11.30 8.72
C ASP A 587 -26.00 -10.72 7.33
N GLY A 588 -24.90 -9.97 7.17
CA GLY A 588 -24.55 -9.35 5.89
C GLY A 588 -23.61 -10.16 5.00
N ARG A 589 -23.13 -11.33 5.45
CA ARG A 589 -22.20 -12.16 4.64
C ARG A 589 -22.32 -13.65 4.91
N VAL A 590 -22.13 -14.09 6.16
CA VAL A 590 -22.01 -15.52 6.47
C VAL A 590 -23.33 -16.26 6.19
N ARG A 591 -24.45 -15.72 6.68
CA ARG A 591 -25.79 -16.31 6.53
C ARG A 591 -26.35 -16.19 5.10
N PRO A 592 -26.33 -15.03 4.43
CA PRO A 592 -26.80 -14.94 3.03
C PRO A 592 -26.07 -15.90 2.10
N ARG A 593 -24.75 -16.05 2.27
CA ARG A 593 -23.96 -16.93 1.42
C ARG A 593 -24.14 -18.41 1.76
N TYR A 594 -24.47 -18.74 3.01
CA TYR A 594 -24.94 -20.08 3.36
C TYR A 594 -26.23 -20.40 2.61
N TYR A 595 -27.23 -19.49 2.63
CA TYR A 595 -28.52 -19.73 1.99
C TYR A 595 -28.40 -19.87 0.47
N VAL A 596 -27.62 -19.01 -0.19
CA VAL A 596 -27.32 -19.18 -1.63
C VAL A 596 -26.66 -20.53 -1.89
N LEU A 597 -25.65 -20.91 -1.10
CA LEU A 597 -24.97 -22.18 -1.29
C LEU A 597 -25.90 -23.38 -1.08
N LYS A 598 -26.77 -23.32 -0.07
CA LYS A 598 -27.75 -24.37 0.23
C LYS A 598 -28.78 -24.49 -0.90
N PHE A 599 -29.34 -23.36 -1.35
CA PHE A 599 -30.26 -23.29 -2.50
C PHE A 599 -29.64 -23.90 -3.76
N LEU A 600 -28.41 -23.50 -4.11
CA LEU A 600 -27.75 -24.02 -5.31
C LEU A 600 -27.48 -25.53 -5.23
N LYS A 601 -27.13 -26.05 -4.04
CA LYS A 601 -26.89 -27.49 -3.85
C LYS A 601 -28.16 -28.31 -3.93
N GLU A 602 -29.25 -27.87 -3.32
CA GLU A 602 -30.55 -28.55 -3.36
C GLU A 602 -31.15 -28.56 -4.78
N ASN A 603 -30.89 -27.52 -5.57
CA ASN A 603 -31.32 -27.43 -6.96
C ASN A 603 -30.31 -28.04 -7.96
N GLY A 604 -29.22 -28.67 -7.49
CA GLY A 604 -28.22 -29.31 -8.35
C GLY A 604 -27.46 -28.36 -9.28
N LEU A 605 -27.44 -27.05 -8.96
CA LEU A 605 -26.85 -26.01 -9.80
C LEU A 605 -25.34 -25.84 -9.57
N VAL A 606 -24.80 -26.38 -8.47
CA VAL A 606 -23.39 -26.29 -8.13
C VAL A 606 -22.85 -27.66 -7.69
N ASP A 607 -21.56 -27.87 -7.92
CA ASP A 607 -20.85 -29.06 -7.46
C ASP A 607 -20.96 -29.26 -5.94
N ARG A 608 -21.14 -30.52 -5.52
CA ARG A 608 -21.22 -30.93 -4.11
C ARG A 608 -19.94 -30.58 -3.35
N GLU A 609 -18.80 -30.53 -4.03
CA GLU A 609 -17.49 -30.22 -3.44
C GLU A 609 -17.29 -28.76 -3.01
N LEU A 610 -18.15 -27.82 -3.46
CA LEU A 610 -17.97 -26.41 -3.07
C LEU A 610 -18.14 -26.23 -1.55
N SER A 611 -17.04 -25.90 -0.89
CA SER A 611 -17.02 -25.76 0.57
C SER A 611 -17.68 -24.46 1.03
N PHE A 612 -18.40 -24.54 2.16
CA PHE A 612 -19.02 -23.38 2.82
C PHE A 612 -18.00 -22.27 3.13
N HIS A 613 -16.82 -22.65 3.63
CA HIS A 613 -15.75 -21.70 3.91
C HIS A 613 -15.31 -20.94 2.66
N THR A 614 -15.11 -21.63 1.53
CA THR A 614 -14.72 -20.99 0.26
C THR A 614 -15.74 -19.94 -0.15
N ALA A 615 -17.03 -20.29 -0.13
CA ALA A 615 -18.12 -19.36 -0.48
C ALA A 615 -18.16 -18.11 0.42
N VAL A 616 -17.98 -18.29 1.73
CA VAL A 616 -17.99 -17.18 2.71
C VAL A 616 -16.77 -16.26 2.57
N MET A 617 -15.62 -16.80 2.16
CA MET A 617 -14.37 -16.04 2.07
C MET A 617 -14.20 -15.24 0.78
N MET A 618 -14.96 -15.53 -0.28
CA MET A 618 -14.91 -14.78 -1.54
C MET A 618 -15.15 -13.27 -1.35
N THR A 619 -14.58 -12.44 -2.20
CA THR A 619 -15.02 -11.04 -2.29
C THR A 619 -16.45 -10.97 -2.82
N GLU A 620 -17.13 -9.85 -2.60
CA GLU A 620 -18.52 -9.68 -3.04
C GLU A 620 -18.67 -9.86 -4.55
N LYS A 621 -17.77 -9.21 -5.30
CA LYS A 621 -17.72 -9.29 -6.75
C LYS A 621 -17.56 -10.75 -7.22
N VAL A 622 -16.58 -11.46 -6.67
CA VAL A 622 -16.29 -12.85 -7.07
C VAL A 622 -17.44 -13.79 -6.69
N PHE A 623 -18.04 -13.60 -5.53
CA PHE A 623 -19.18 -14.41 -5.08
C PHE A 623 -20.36 -14.28 -6.07
N VAL A 624 -20.72 -13.05 -6.43
CA VAL A 624 -21.80 -12.78 -7.39
C VAL A 624 -21.45 -13.35 -8.78
N GLU A 625 -20.24 -13.11 -9.27
CA GLU A 625 -19.80 -13.58 -10.59
C GLU A 625 -19.75 -15.11 -10.70
N LYS A 626 -19.36 -15.81 -9.65
CA LYS A 626 -19.18 -17.27 -9.67
C LYS A 626 -20.41 -18.07 -9.24
N LEU A 627 -21.24 -17.54 -8.34
CA LEU A 627 -22.32 -18.31 -7.71
C LEU A 627 -23.72 -17.72 -7.94
N ILE A 628 -23.85 -16.51 -8.49
CA ILE A 628 -25.16 -15.92 -8.77
C ILE A 628 -25.35 -15.74 -10.28
N CYS A 629 -24.43 -15.02 -10.93
CA CYS A 629 -24.51 -14.71 -12.36
C CYS A 629 -24.67 -15.94 -13.28
N PRO A 630 -24.00 -17.09 -13.05
CA PRO A 630 -24.13 -18.25 -13.93
C PRO A 630 -25.52 -18.90 -13.90
N HIS A 631 -26.31 -18.62 -12.85
CA HIS A 631 -27.61 -19.25 -12.63
C HIS A 631 -28.78 -18.30 -12.86
N LYS A 632 -28.57 -17.15 -13.52
CA LYS A 632 -29.63 -16.15 -13.76
C LYS A 632 -30.83 -16.70 -14.54
N GLU A 633 -30.61 -17.64 -15.46
CA GLU A 633 -31.69 -18.26 -16.23
C GLU A 633 -32.42 -19.34 -15.41
N ALA A 634 -31.67 -20.15 -14.65
CA ALA A 634 -32.24 -21.23 -13.84
C ALA A 634 -32.86 -20.75 -12.50
N ALA A 635 -32.42 -19.61 -11.97
CA ALA A 635 -32.85 -19.04 -10.70
C ALA A 635 -32.91 -17.50 -10.81
N PRO A 636 -33.91 -16.94 -11.49
CA PRO A 636 -33.97 -15.50 -11.83
C PRO A 636 -34.02 -14.58 -10.61
N HIS A 637 -34.64 -15.02 -9.51
CA HIS A 637 -34.75 -14.25 -8.27
C HIS A 637 -33.55 -14.37 -7.33
N LEU A 638 -32.57 -15.24 -7.62
CA LEU A 638 -31.46 -15.53 -6.70
C LEU A 638 -30.65 -14.28 -6.30
N ALA A 639 -30.47 -13.34 -7.23
CA ALA A 639 -29.77 -12.09 -6.97
C ALA A 639 -30.55 -11.16 -6.04
N GLU A 640 -31.88 -11.09 -6.21
CA GLU A 640 -32.79 -10.29 -5.38
C GLU A 640 -32.90 -10.90 -3.98
N ASP A 641 -33.07 -12.22 -3.90
CA ASP A 641 -33.10 -12.98 -2.66
C ASP A 641 -31.79 -12.81 -1.87
N TYR A 642 -30.64 -12.91 -2.54
CA TYR A 642 -29.35 -12.66 -1.90
C TYR A 642 -29.22 -11.21 -1.40
N ALA A 643 -29.67 -10.22 -2.17
CA ALA A 643 -29.64 -8.82 -1.77
C ALA A 643 -30.56 -8.52 -0.57
N ALA A 644 -31.76 -9.12 -0.53
CA ALA A 644 -32.67 -9.05 0.60
C ALA A 644 -32.09 -9.75 1.84
N ALA A 645 -31.48 -10.93 1.66
CA ALA A 645 -30.79 -11.65 2.72
C ALA A 645 -29.65 -10.84 3.34
N CYS A 646 -28.87 -10.12 2.53
CA CYS A 646 -27.82 -9.23 3.03
C CYS A 646 -28.33 -8.06 3.88
N LYS A 647 -29.63 -7.72 3.77
CA LYS A 647 -30.30 -6.70 4.61
C LYS A 647 -30.91 -7.29 5.88
N GLY A 648 -30.85 -8.62 6.06
CA GLY A 648 -31.39 -9.34 7.23
C GLY A 648 -32.79 -9.91 7.03
N GLU A 649 -33.34 -9.84 5.83
CA GLU A 649 -34.60 -10.50 5.48
C GLU A 649 -34.34 -11.98 5.17
N VAL A 650 -35.33 -12.86 5.32
CA VAL A 650 -35.21 -14.26 4.88
C VAL A 650 -36.20 -14.46 3.73
N PRO A 651 -35.71 -14.38 2.48
CA PRO A 651 -36.54 -14.59 1.30
C PRO A 651 -37.22 -15.96 1.32
N THR A 652 -38.37 -16.06 0.67
CA THR A 652 -39.17 -17.29 0.63
C THR A 652 -38.36 -18.47 0.06
N ASN A 653 -37.55 -18.22 -0.97
CA ASN A 653 -36.70 -19.23 -1.61
C ASN A 653 -35.53 -19.71 -0.73
N PHE A 654 -35.24 -19.02 0.39
CA PHE A 654 -34.22 -19.42 1.37
C PHE A 654 -34.83 -20.03 2.64
N ARG A 655 -36.13 -20.39 2.61
CA ARG A 655 -36.77 -21.17 3.68
C ARG A 655 -36.68 -22.65 3.33
N PHE A 656 -35.65 -23.29 3.88
CA PHE A 656 -35.40 -24.71 3.69
C PHE A 656 -36.14 -25.51 4.77
N THR A 657 -36.89 -26.54 4.36
CA THR A 657 -37.62 -27.45 5.26
C THR A 657 -36.72 -28.49 5.91
#